data_AF-A0A3A5V1W7-F1
#
_entry.id   AF-A0A3A5V1W7-F1
#
_cell.length_a   1.000
_cell.length_b   1.000
_cell.length_c   1.000
_cell.angle_alpha   90.00
_cell.angle_beta   90.00
_cell.angle_gamma   90.00
#
_symmetry.space_group_name_H-M   'P 1'
#
loop_
_entity.id
_entity.type
_entity.pdbx_description
1 polymer ?
#
loop_
_entity_poly.entity_id
_entity_poly.type
_entity_poly.pdbx_seq_one_letter_code
_entity_poly.pdbx_strand_id
1 'polypeptide(L)'
;MSSIYCDSAENIAVIVYLISSFPRLKVCDNLFFWRNYFIFSETSREHCGQHHHQHQQSLTHALPAYQLGFETIHFPDGMSEPPVGGFMCLVGFERDMRRVLVVLILVFATIPTGLAIADSGTWSISSEDYKGVMISEILVSPSDANHDGTDWNNDGVIGSSSDQYIELTNDGSVDVNLSNWILDDISEGGSAACVIGNLTIAAGESITFYRADTNIALDFFDGDSAILKDSDNTIQSIFTYPANDSDWDKVYIPGANGQLEKTDPDPSGTIGTCTPGEDQNSGGNGGNNGGSSQGVGEWSINQENYHGVMISEILASSSSEDFGGVDLDGDGEVFSNSEQYIQLTNNGTVDVDISDWILDDNLAGGSAPCSIGWNTTISAGESITFYRSKTQIVFDYFEDDFAVLKDSSGSIQSMIKYPAKDSFYDVAYVLNDDGTLGKQDANPASRQGTCFRQADNTESTYILKGRVVTMTGQNNVIENGNIMIEDGMITAVWADGEIPPINPDGITVHDTEATIYPGLIDLHNHMHYNHIPLWDFDVHLSDSQKSEEGGYTNRYQWGNNWDYGPSITWMKTNVQSYNRWDMASEQMKYAEVQAVAGGVTAVQGSPSSGTDSWDSMLSRNVELYNFGQDGMYTCAVCGAYEPDYTGQHLIDKSNAGTLNGWFVHLSEGVDASSKAEFDALYNKGLIMDETVVIHGTALDQSQFEKMAEVDAGLVWSPISNLLLYGDTTDVVTADNAGVTISLAPDWGPSGSKNNLHELKVADMWNRESLNGHFSDYELVEMVTCNAAEIANWQGFVGQIGAGMFADLVVVDTFHDNPYRNLIEAIDPDVRLTIVQGKAVFGDIDLMTAMKGDDWEYINGSGFSKAVDVTSTSEIEGMQTWESIESGLSMAMRNEFDDIKANWNEVSDMSDSELNDWLGTTFDGDYKDNVNHLKSMTLDPIFTMNDERYFDVINRSAHANYHIDMSKLYDYYDINYDANGDRPYITDSDYNNNTNTEPEPILGCTDSSALNYNSNADLNDGSCTYEVNNGSGDNNGNDNSGDDNNGLDETDDDTCTGICDDDYEESSKSDESNPIVLLSIVMGVIFIAAITVIVVSRGEEPMMDDGDKHNDGFVPELPPLEPPKN
;
A
#
# COMPACT_ATOMS: atom_id res chain seq x y z
N MET A 1 8.02 70.15 -12.28
CA MET A 1 9.01 70.37 -13.35
C MET A 1 9.08 69.05 -14.10
N SER A 2 8.48 68.90 -15.29
CA SER A 2 8.90 69.41 -16.62
C SER A 2 10.12 68.67 -17.19
N SER A 3 10.13 68.14 -18.42
CA SER A 3 9.10 68.08 -19.50
C SER A 3 9.68 67.48 -20.81
N ILE A 4 8.81 67.00 -21.74
CA ILE A 4 9.02 66.95 -23.23
C ILE A 4 10.05 65.90 -23.75
N TYR A 5 10.00 65.26 -24.95
CA TYR A 5 9.10 65.15 -26.15
C TYR A 5 8.53 63.68 -26.21
N CYS A 6 7.34 63.30 -26.73
CA CYS A 6 6.74 63.41 -28.10
C CYS A 6 7.51 62.62 -29.20
N ASP A 7 6.89 61.93 -30.18
CA ASP A 7 5.57 62.01 -30.84
C ASP A 7 5.00 60.59 -31.17
N SER A 8 3.68 60.28 -31.07
CA SER A 8 2.53 60.54 -32.00
C SER A 8 2.38 59.49 -33.15
N ALA A 9 1.20 59.09 -33.67
CA ALA A 9 -0.21 59.50 -33.46
C ALA A 9 -1.25 58.52 -34.09
N GLU A 10 -2.52 58.61 -33.66
CA GLU A 10 -3.78 58.42 -34.46
C GLU A 10 -4.15 56.98 -34.98
N ASN A 11 -5.41 56.56 -35.21
CA ASN A 11 -6.74 57.22 -35.17
C ASN A 11 -7.94 56.23 -35.16
N ILE A 12 -9.08 56.58 -34.51
CA ILE A 12 -10.51 56.40 -34.94
C ILE A 12 -11.05 54.95 -35.22
N ALA A 13 -12.27 54.50 -34.85
CA ALA A 13 -13.54 55.14 -34.50
C ALA A 13 -14.39 54.38 -33.44
N VAL A 14 -15.48 55.00 -32.98
CA VAL A 14 -16.62 54.41 -32.25
C VAL A 14 -17.93 54.79 -32.96
N ILE A 15 -18.97 53.94 -32.92
CA ILE A 15 -20.46 54.19 -33.04
C ILE A 15 -21.17 53.10 -33.90
N VAL A 16 -22.41 52.59 -33.65
CA VAL A 16 -23.26 52.31 -32.46
C VAL A 16 -24.70 51.93 -32.93
N TYR A 17 -25.52 51.28 -32.05
CA TYR A 17 -26.99 50.98 -32.19
C TYR A 17 -27.40 49.86 -33.18
N LEU A 18 -28.55 49.12 -33.11
CA LEU A 18 -29.69 48.87 -32.16
C LEU A 18 -30.55 47.67 -32.72
N ILE A 19 -31.58 47.03 -32.12
CA ILE A 19 -32.35 47.09 -30.84
C ILE A 19 -33.15 45.77 -30.61
N SER A 20 -33.34 45.32 -29.34
CA SER A 20 -34.35 44.35 -28.85
C SER A 20 -34.24 42.87 -29.30
N SER A 21 -34.76 41.84 -28.59
CA SER A 21 -35.83 41.80 -27.56
C SER A 21 -35.64 40.70 -26.49
N PHE A 22 -36.14 40.94 -25.26
CA PHE A 22 -36.53 39.93 -24.24
C PHE A 22 -38.07 39.91 -24.12
N PRO A 23 -38.73 38.75 -23.88
CA PRO A 23 -39.11 38.34 -22.50
C PRO A 23 -38.97 36.81 -22.24
N ARG A 24 -38.43 36.36 -21.09
CA ARG A 24 -39.09 36.15 -19.78
C ARG A 24 -40.33 35.21 -19.77
N LEU A 25 -40.22 34.08 -19.05
CA LEU A 25 -40.77 33.84 -17.70
C LEU A 25 -39.86 32.78 -17.02
N LYS A 26 -39.48 32.82 -15.72
CA LYS A 26 -40.24 32.82 -14.44
C LYS A 26 -41.01 31.50 -14.22
N VAL A 27 -41.05 30.91 -13.01
CA VAL A 27 -41.03 31.49 -11.65
C VAL A 27 -40.47 30.42 -10.66
N CYS A 28 -39.58 30.72 -9.70
CA CYS A 28 -39.86 31.20 -8.30
C CYS A 28 -40.53 30.14 -7.39
N ASP A 29 -40.55 30.18 -6.05
CA ASP A 29 -40.14 31.10 -4.94
C ASP A 29 -40.20 30.20 -3.66
N ASN A 30 -39.61 30.38 -2.46
CA ASN A 30 -38.87 31.41 -1.68
C ASN A 30 -38.10 30.68 -0.51
N LEU A 31 -37.29 31.23 0.42
CA LEU A 31 -36.42 32.42 0.62
C LEU A 31 -36.27 32.71 2.16
N PHE A 32 -35.47 33.72 2.57
CA PHE A 32 -35.51 34.60 3.81
C PHE A 32 -34.20 34.70 4.65
N PHE A 33 -33.70 35.85 5.17
CA PHE A 33 -33.82 37.27 4.74
C PHE A 33 -32.88 38.28 5.53
N TRP A 34 -31.82 38.84 4.91
CA TRP A 34 -31.14 40.15 5.23
C TRP A 34 -30.47 40.33 6.64
N ARG A 35 -29.58 41.30 6.96
CA ARG A 35 -29.08 42.62 6.42
C ARG A 35 -27.70 42.92 7.09
N ASN A 36 -26.73 43.74 6.64
CA ASN A 36 -26.74 45.19 6.26
C ASN A 36 -25.35 45.65 5.69
N TYR A 37 -25.11 46.96 5.50
CA TYR A 37 -24.06 47.55 4.60
C TYR A 37 -22.73 48.10 5.23
N PHE A 38 -21.75 48.38 4.32
CA PHE A 38 -20.48 49.17 4.36
C PHE A 38 -19.17 48.37 4.57
N ILE A 39 -18.10 48.37 3.73
CA ILE A 39 -17.45 49.34 2.77
C ILE A 39 -16.52 50.35 3.51
N PHE A 40 -15.23 50.58 3.17
CA PHE A 40 -14.51 50.52 1.87
C PHE A 40 -13.07 49.90 1.94
N SER A 41 -12.13 50.34 1.08
CA SER A 41 -10.78 49.79 0.79
C SER A 41 -9.63 50.82 0.87
N GLU A 42 -8.36 50.39 0.82
CA GLU A 42 -7.14 51.00 0.20
C GLU A 42 -5.87 50.38 0.87
N THR A 43 -5.01 49.59 0.21
CA THR A 43 -3.95 49.89 -0.80
C THR A 43 -2.77 50.79 -0.37
N SER A 44 -1.65 50.10 -0.07
CA SER A 44 -0.26 50.36 -0.53
C SER A 44 0.59 51.58 -0.10
N ARG A 45 1.82 51.23 0.34
CA ARG A 45 3.14 51.82 -0.01
C ARG A 45 3.63 53.15 0.60
N GLU A 46 4.78 53.04 1.30
CA GLU A 46 6.13 53.53 0.87
C GLU A 46 6.97 54.49 1.77
N HIS A 47 8.28 54.18 1.78
CA HIS A 47 9.47 55.05 1.85
C HIS A 47 10.05 55.61 3.18
N CYS A 48 11.16 54.96 3.58
CA CYS A 48 12.46 55.50 4.03
C CYS A 48 12.62 56.36 5.32
N GLY A 49 13.56 55.92 6.18
CA GLY A 49 14.16 56.71 7.27
C GLY A 49 15.46 56.10 7.81
N GLN A 50 16.62 56.59 7.36
CA GLN A 50 17.95 56.03 7.68
C GLN A 50 18.45 56.26 9.13
N HIS A 51 19.36 55.35 9.56
CA HIS A 51 20.46 55.51 10.54
C HIS A 51 20.26 56.39 11.81
N HIS A 52 20.41 55.80 13.01
CA HIS A 52 21.73 55.70 13.66
C HIS A 52 21.74 55.03 15.06
N HIS A 53 22.77 54.19 15.28
CA HIS A 53 23.57 53.99 16.51
C HIS A 53 22.96 53.85 17.93
N GLN A 54 23.39 52.72 18.54
CA GLN A 54 24.01 52.57 19.86
C GLN A 54 23.16 52.39 21.14
N HIS A 55 23.32 51.19 21.70
CA HIS A 55 23.68 50.87 23.10
C HIS A 55 23.26 51.84 24.22
N GLN A 56 22.40 51.35 25.13
CA GLN A 56 22.72 51.04 26.54
C GLN A 56 21.44 50.49 27.23
N GLN A 57 21.40 49.31 27.89
CA GLN A 57 22.07 48.88 29.13
C GLN A 57 22.04 49.93 30.26
N SER A 58 21.64 49.66 31.50
CA SER A 58 21.05 48.50 32.17
C SER A 58 20.63 48.92 33.60
N LEU A 59 19.96 48.05 34.39
CA LEU A 59 19.76 48.17 35.86
C LEU A 59 18.80 49.33 36.31
N THR A 60 18.11 49.34 37.47
CA THR A 60 17.97 48.37 38.59
C THR A 60 16.67 48.58 39.39
N HIS A 61 16.21 47.52 40.06
CA HIS A 61 15.44 47.45 41.33
C HIS A 61 15.28 48.73 42.19
N ALA A 62 14.07 48.94 42.77
CA ALA A 62 13.80 48.79 44.23
C ALA A 62 12.38 49.23 44.71
N LEU A 63 11.83 48.48 45.68
CA LEU A 63 10.74 48.87 46.61
C LEU A 63 11.38 49.54 47.89
N PRO A 64 10.68 49.99 48.98
CA PRO A 64 9.26 49.79 49.40
C PRO A 64 8.55 50.98 50.14
N ALA A 65 7.35 50.69 50.71
CA ALA A 65 6.87 51.07 52.07
C ALA A 65 5.84 52.21 52.37
N TYR A 66 4.67 51.78 52.91
CA TYR A 66 3.96 52.26 54.14
C TYR A 66 2.92 53.43 54.20
N GLN A 67 1.62 53.04 54.26
CA GLN A 67 0.67 53.16 55.41
C GLN A 67 -0.30 54.38 55.64
N LEU A 68 -1.47 54.05 56.25
CA LEU A 68 -2.54 54.87 56.93
C LEU A 68 -3.64 55.53 56.04
N GLY A 69 -4.95 55.53 56.38
CA GLY A 69 -5.74 54.84 57.44
C GLY A 69 -7.19 55.39 57.65
N PHE A 70 -7.99 54.72 58.51
CA PHE A 70 -9.31 55.08 59.15
C PHE A 70 -10.69 54.66 58.55
N GLU A 71 -11.67 54.54 59.46
CA GLU A 71 -13.03 53.95 59.35
C GLU A 71 -14.18 54.99 59.59
N THR A 72 -15.46 54.68 59.29
CA THR A 72 -16.60 54.52 60.27
C THR A 72 -18.07 54.67 59.75
N ILE A 73 -18.89 53.62 59.99
CA ILE A 73 -20.29 53.57 60.54
C ILE A 73 -21.49 54.29 59.83
N HIS A 74 -22.52 53.52 59.40
CA HIS A 74 -23.96 53.64 59.80
C HIS A 74 -24.88 52.46 59.34
N PHE A 75 -26.07 52.33 59.97
CA PHE A 75 -27.15 51.29 59.84
C PHE A 75 -28.46 51.90 59.23
N PRO A 76 -29.68 51.25 59.09
CA PRO A 76 -30.17 49.88 59.47
C PRO A 76 -31.12 49.09 58.49
N ASP A 77 -31.30 47.78 58.78
CA ASP A 77 -32.49 46.86 58.81
C ASP A 77 -33.60 46.74 57.71
N GLY A 78 -34.18 45.53 57.56
CA GLY A 78 -35.28 45.24 56.60
C GLY A 78 -36.23 44.01 56.75
N MET A 79 -35.89 42.91 57.45
CA MET A 79 -36.71 41.64 57.62
C MET A 79 -36.94 40.80 56.33
N SER A 80 -37.20 39.47 56.35
CA SER A 80 -37.53 38.51 57.43
C SER A 80 -36.91 37.09 57.26
N GLU A 81 -36.66 36.39 58.37
CA GLU A 81 -35.99 35.08 58.55
C GLU A 81 -36.95 33.85 58.66
N PRO A 82 -36.50 32.63 59.08
CA PRO A 82 -35.39 31.74 58.61
C PRO A 82 -36.03 30.42 58.08
N PRO A 83 -35.82 29.14 58.53
CA PRO A 83 -34.75 28.42 59.31
C PRO A 83 -33.39 28.32 58.58
N VAL A 84 -32.25 27.72 59.03
CA VAL A 84 -31.79 26.82 60.14
C VAL A 84 -32.14 25.31 60.02
N GLY A 85 -31.23 24.31 60.01
CA GLY A 85 -29.77 24.20 60.25
C GLY A 85 -29.46 23.07 61.28
N GLY A 86 -28.42 22.22 61.22
CA GLY A 86 -27.23 22.05 60.35
C GLY A 86 -26.30 20.92 60.89
N PHE A 87 -24.96 21.01 60.68
CA PHE A 87 -23.84 20.24 61.31
C PHE A 87 -23.40 18.82 60.81
N MET A 88 -22.12 18.75 60.42
CA MET A 88 -21.06 17.72 60.68
C MET A 88 -21.19 16.21 60.32
N CYS A 89 -20.22 15.78 59.50
CA CYS A 89 -19.28 14.63 59.63
C CYS A 89 -19.70 13.31 60.32
N LEU A 90 -19.50 12.16 59.63
CA LEU A 90 -18.47 11.14 59.94
C LEU A 90 -18.52 9.89 59.01
N VAL A 91 -17.35 9.45 58.53
CA VAL A 91 -16.87 8.06 58.29
C VAL A 91 -17.86 6.94 57.87
N GLY A 92 -17.69 6.41 56.64
CA GLY A 92 -17.23 5.02 56.45
C GLY A 92 -18.17 3.94 55.86
N PHE A 93 -17.54 3.03 55.10
CA PHE A 93 -17.90 1.63 54.79
C PHE A 93 -19.07 1.28 53.83
N GLU A 94 -18.67 0.70 52.68
CA GLU A 94 -19.11 -0.59 52.07
C GLU A 94 -20.59 -0.96 51.81
N ARG A 95 -20.81 -1.36 50.55
CA ARG A 95 -21.46 -2.61 50.04
C ARG A 95 -22.98 -2.75 49.83
N ASP A 96 -23.24 -3.53 48.78
CA ASP A 96 -24.34 -4.47 48.51
C ASP A 96 -25.78 -3.97 48.20
N MET A 97 -25.99 -3.76 46.89
CA MET A 97 -26.79 -4.65 46.02
C MET A 97 -28.34 -4.72 46.13
N ARG A 98 -28.99 -4.48 44.95
CA ARG A 98 -30.36 -4.88 44.54
C ARG A 98 -31.56 -4.42 45.41
N ARG A 99 -32.44 -3.59 44.81
CA ARG A 99 -33.85 -3.98 44.50
C ARG A 99 -34.67 -2.89 43.77
N VAL A 100 -35.20 -3.29 42.60
CA VAL A 100 -36.60 -3.13 42.15
C VAL A 100 -37.30 -1.80 42.46
N LEU A 101 -37.58 -1.03 41.40
CA LEU A 101 -38.66 -0.04 41.40
C LEU A 101 -39.74 -0.45 40.39
N VAL A 102 -41.01 -0.33 40.79
CA VAL A 102 -42.22 -0.61 40.00
C VAL A 102 -43.20 0.53 40.24
N VAL A 103 -44.22 0.66 39.37
CA VAL A 103 -45.36 1.61 39.41
C VAL A 103 -45.16 2.88 38.56
N LEU A 104 -45.34 2.70 37.25
CA LEU A 104 -46.42 3.31 36.46
C LEU A 104 -46.74 4.80 36.70
N ILE A 105 -46.35 5.63 35.74
CA ILE A 105 -47.16 6.76 35.28
C ILE A 105 -48.22 6.24 34.30
N LEU A 106 -49.37 6.90 34.23
CA LEU A 106 -50.54 6.52 33.41
C LEU A 106 -51.25 7.79 32.93
N VAL A 107 -52.02 7.70 31.82
CA VAL A 107 -52.89 8.75 31.21
C VAL A 107 -52.17 9.86 30.42
N PHE A 108 -52.38 10.11 29.11
CA PHE A 108 -52.98 9.44 27.91
C PHE A 108 -52.22 10.08 26.70
N ALA A 109 -51.64 9.38 25.71
CA ALA A 109 -52.25 8.84 24.46
C ALA A 109 -52.90 9.92 23.52
N THR A 110 -52.81 9.93 22.18
CA THR A 110 -52.43 8.90 21.17
C THR A 110 -51.86 9.50 19.85
N ILE A 111 -50.78 8.94 19.30
CA ILE A 111 -50.49 8.77 17.85
C ILE A 111 -49.76 7.41 17.75
N PRO A 112 -50.02 6.54 16.74
CA PRO A 112 -49.35 5.24 16.66
C PRO A 112 -47.92 5.37 16.11
N THR A 113 -46.92 5.24 16.97
CA THR A 113 -45.62 4.68 16.57
C THR A 113 -45.78 3.18 16.43
N GLY A 114 -45.40 2.61 15.28
CA GLY A 114 -45.18 1.17 15.20
C GLY A 114 -44.07 0.78 16.18
N LEU A 115 -44.28 -0.29 16.94
CA LEU A 115 -43.16 -1.01 17.52
C LEU A 115 -42.53 -1.78 16.37
N ALA A 116 -41.24 -1.57 16.12
CA ALA A 116 -40.45 -2.61 15.47
C ALA A 116 -40.48 -3.82 16.41
N ILE A 117 -41.16 -4.87 15.98
CA ILE A 117 -41.01 -6.20 16.55
C ILE A 117 -39.77 -6.76 15.84
N ALA A 118 -38.86 -7.42 16.56
CA ALA A 118 -37.80 -8.17 15.87
C ALA A 118 -38.46 -9.23 14.99
N ASP A 119 -38.06 -9.36 13.73
CA ASP A 119 -38.72 -10.24 12.77
C ASP A 119 -38.49 -11.71 13.13
N SER A 120 -39.34 -12.24 14.00
CA SER A 120 -39.41 -13.66 14.32
C SER A 120 -40.10 -14.42 13.19
N GLY A 121 -39.38 -15.39 12.62
CA GLY A 121 -39.78 -16.15 11.44
C GLY A 121 -41.22 -16.68 11.48
N THR A 122 -41.79 -16.89 10.30
CA THR A 122 -43.20 -17.24 10.13
C THR A 122 -43.38 -18.64 9.55
N TRP A 123 -44.45 -19.32 9.98
CA TRP A 123 -44.91 -20.56 9.38
C TRP A 123 -46.39 -20.45 9.01
N SER A 124 -46.76 -21.02 7.86
CA SER A 124 -48.16 -21.06 7.42
C SER A 124 -48.50 -22.33 6.63
N ILE A 125 -49.82 -22.57 6.53
CA ILE A 125 -50.44 -23.59 5.68
C ILE A 125 -51.59 -22.98 4.89
N SER A 126 -51.97 -23.62 3.78
CA SER A 126 -53.03 -23.14 2.88
C SER A 126 -54.36 -22.91 3.62
N SER A 127 -54.95 -21.72 3.46
CA SER A 127 -56.20 -21.37 4.17
C SER A 127 -57.48 -21.79 3.43
N GLU A 128 -57.39 -22.18 2.15
CA GLU A 128 -58.57 -22.55 1.34
C GLU A 128 -58.54 -23.97 0.74
N ASP A 129 -57.37 -24.59 0.52
CA ASP A 129 -57.26 -25.93 -0.11
C ASP A 129 -56.09 -26.79 0.43
N TYR A 130 -55.90 -26.77 1.75
CA TYR A 130 -54.92 -27.59 2.44
C TYR A 130 -55.25 -29.09 2.37
N LYS A 131 -54.33 -29.92 1.87
CA LYS A 131 -54.56 -31.37 1.70
C LYS A 131 -54.26 -32.22 2.93
N GLY A 132 -53.65 -31.65 3.98
CA GLY A 132 -53.23 -32.37 5.18
C GLY A 132 -51.77 -32.84 5.20
N VAL A 133 -50.88 -32.14 4.48
CA VAL A 133 -49.42 -32.34 4.57
C VAL A 133 -48.75 -30.97 4.65
N MET A 134 -47.89 -30.81 5.65
CA MET A 134 -47.18 -29.57 5.98
C MET A 134 -45.68 -29.84 6.08
N ILE A 135 -44.87 -28.79 5.92
CA ILE A 135 -43.50 -28.82 6.43
C ILE A 135 -43.60 -28.78 7.96
N SER A 136 -42.92 -29.70 8.63
CA SER A 136 -42.95 -29.90 10.09
C SER A 136 -41.67 -29.48 10.79
N GLU A 137 -40.54 -29.54 10.11
CA GLU A 137 -39.21 -29.28 10.66
C GLU A 137 -38.26 -28.90 9.52
N ILE A 138 -37.36 -27.93 9.74
CA ILE A 138 -36.25 -27.64 8.81
C ILE A 138 -34.93 -27.48 9.57
N LEU A 139 -33.84 -28.08 9.06
CA LEU A 139 -32.47 -27.88 9.55
C LEU A 139 -31.69 -27.00 8.58
N VAL A 140 -31.38 -25.78 9.00
CA VAL A 140 -30.71 -24.75 8.19
C VAL A 140 -29.20 -24.78 8.40
N SER A 141 -28.75 -24.87 9.65
CA SER A 141 -27.34 -24.73 10.01
C SER A 141 -26.83 -25.98 10.75
N PRO A 142 -26.66 -27.12 10.04
CA PRO A 142 -25.96 -28.28 10.59
C PRO A 142 -24.47 -27.97 10.75
N SER A 143 -23.87 -28.38 11.86
CA SER A 143 -22.42 -28.24 12.06
C SER A 143 -21.65 -29.18 11.12
N ASP A 144 -20.43 -28.77 10.72
CA ASP A 144 -19.56 -29.59 9.87
C ASP A 144 -18.74 -30.65 10.66
N ALA A 145 -17.95 -31.44 9.94
CA ALA A 145 -17.10 -32.50 10.50
C ALA A 145 -16.04 -32.04 11.52
N ASN A 146 -15.64 -30.76 11.51
CA ASN A 146 -14.68 -30.18 12.45
C ASN A 146 -15.37 -29.65 13.72
N HIS A 147 -16.66 -29.33 13.63
CA HIS A 147 -17.48 -28.76 14.69
C HIS A 147 -18.38 -29.80 15.41
N ASP A 148 -17.91 -31.05 15.54
CA ASP A 148 -18.65 -32.19 16.12
C ASP A 148 -20.01 -32.49 15.42
N GLY A 149 -20.15 -32.10 14.15
CA GLY A 149 -21.36 -32.27 13.35
C GLY A 149 -21.86 -33.71 13.21
N THR A 150 -23.16 -33.85 12.97
CA THR A 150 -23.85 -35.15 12.87
C THR A 150 -24.19 -35.48 11.42
N ASP A 151 -23.72 -36.64 10.95
CA ASP A 151 -24.17 -37.30 9.71
C ASP A 151 -25.64 -37.77 9.90
N TRP A 152 -26.61 -36.92 9.56
CA TRP A 152 -28.03 -37.17 9.78
C TRP A 152 -28.60 -38.15 8.76
N ASN A 153 -28.12 -38.12 7.51
CA ASN A 153 -28.59 -38.99 6.43
C ASN A 153 -27.85 -40.37 6.38
N ASN A 154 -26.68 -40.48 7.01
CA ASN A 154 -25.78 -41.65 7.05
C ASN A 154 -25.10 -41.99 5.71
N ASP A 155 -24.76 -40.97 4.90
CA ASP A 155 -24.00 -41.11 3.63
C ASP A 155 -22.48 -40.94 3.80
N GLY A 156 -22.02 -40.30 4.89
CA GLY A 156 -20.62 -40.08 5.21
C GLY A 156 -20.07 -38.68 4.88
N VAL A 157 -20.90 -37.72 4.46
CA VAL A 157 -20.57 -36.30 4.28
C VAL A 157 -21.28 -35.47 5.35
N ILE A 158 -20.52 -34.83 6.24
CA ILE A 158 -21.06 -34.04 7.35
C ILE A 158 -21.01 -32.55 7.03
N GLY A 159 -22.16 -31.87 7.08
CA GLY A 159 -22.27 -30.42 7.01
C GLY A 159 -23.33 -29.91 6.02
N SER A 160 -23.34 -28.60 5.80
CA SER A 160 -24.44 -27.89 5.12
C SER A 160 -24.72 -28.32 3.68
N SER A 161 -23.78 -28.95 2.98
CA SER A 161 -23.95 -29.50 1.63
C SER A 161 -24.71 -30.83 1.58
N SER A 162 -24.84 -31.54 2.71
CA SER A 162 -25.48 -32.86 2.81
C SER A 162 -26.66 -32.86 3.79
N ASP A 163 -26.43 -32.35 5.00
CA ASP A 163 -27.29 -32.53 6.17
C ASP A 163 -28.42 -31.51 6.33
N GLN A 164 -28.43 -30.43 5.53
CA GLN A 164 -29.59 -29.54 5.48
C GLN A 164 -30.83 -30.34 5.08
N TYR A 165 -31.96 -30.14 5.76
CA TYR A 165 -33.15 -30.95 5.50
C TYR A 165 -34.49 -30.23 5.70
N ILE A 166 -35.52 -30.79 5.05
CA ILE A 166 -36.93 -30.41 5.16
C ILE A 166 -37.73 -31.67 5.51
N GLU A 167 -38.40 -31.70 6.67
CA GLU A 167 -39.37 -32.76 7.00
C GLU A 167 -40.80 -32.37 6.61
N LEU A 168 -41.53 -33.33 6.03
CA LEU A 168 -42.97 -33.23 5.81
C LEU A 168 -43.76 -34.20 6.72
N THR A 169 -44.75 -33.69 7.46
CA THR A 169 -45.72 -34.51 8.22
C THR A 169 -47.10 -34.48 7.58
N ASN A 170 -47.78 -35.64 7.52
CA ASN A 170 -49.21 -35.72 7.24
C ASN A 170 -50.02 -35.55 8.55
N ASP A 171 -50.41 -34.31 8.87
CA ASP A 171 -51.30 -34.00 10.01
C ASP A 171 -52.78 -34.37 9.76
N GLY A 172 -53.08 -34.81 8.54
CA GLY A 172 -54.40 -35.20 8.07
C GLY A 172 -54.96 -36.48 8.70
N SER A 173 -56.10 -36.91 8.14
CA SER A 173 -56.81 -38.13 8.58
C SER A 173 -57.00 -39.17 7.47
N VAL A 174 -56.27 -39.00 6.36
CA VAL A 174 -56.22 -39.87 5.19
C VAL A 174 -54.81 -39.88 4.60
N ASP A 175 -54.45 -40.96 3.92
CA ASP A 175 -53.16 -41.07 3.23
C ASP A 175 -53.12 -40.09 2.04
N VAL A 176 -52.03 -39.33 1.88
CA VAL A 176 -51.88 -38.29 0.84
C VAL A 176 -50.82 -38.72 -0.16
N ASN A 177 -51.15 -38.61 -1.46
CA ASN A 177 -50.21 -38.90 -2.54
C ASN A 177 -49.43 -37.63 -2.93
N LEU A 178 -48.11 -37.68 -2.75
CA LEU A 178 -47.18 -36.58 -3.01
C LEU A 178 -46.57 -36.64 -4.42
N SER A 179 -46.96 -37.60 -5.28
CA SER A 179 -46.53 -37.64 -6.69
C SER A 179 -46.66 -36.28 -7.38
N ASN A 180 -45.55 -35.74 -7.88
CA ASN A 180 -45.44 -34.46 -8.58
C ASN A 180 -45.82 -33.23 -7.73
N TRP A 181 -45.74 -33.32 -6.39
CA TRP A 181 -45.62 -32.14 -5.53
C TRP A 181 -44.19 -31.57 -5.63
N ILE A 182 -43.99 -30.33 -5.20
CA ILE A 182 -42.72 -29.60 -5.35
C ILE A 182 -42.28 -29.09 -3.98
N LEU A 183 -40.99 -29.25 -3.68
CA LEU A 183 -40.26 -28.54 -2.63
C LEU A 183 -39.40 -27.44 -3.28
N ASP A 184 -39.31 -26.30 -2.61
CA ASP A 184 -38.52 -25.12 -2.99
C ASP A 184 -37.95 -24.47 -1.71
N ASP A 185 -36.90 -23.66 -1.86
CA ASP A 185 -36.50 -22.66 -0.86
C ASP A 185 -37.37 -21.39 -1.02
N ILE A 186 -37.19 -20.61 -2.10
CA ILE A 186 -37.97 -19.43 -2.45
C ILE A 186 -38.79 -19.61 -3.75
N SER A 187 -39.69 -18.67 -4.03
CA SER A 187 -40.58 -18.78 -5.21
C SER A 187 -40.02 -18.16 -6.50
N GLU A 188 -39.01 -17.29 -6.40
CA GLU A 188 -38.39 -16.55 -7.50
C GLU A 188 -36.90 -16.31 -7.17
N GLY A 189 -36.02 -17.23 -7.58
CA GLY A 189 -34.59 -17.26 -7.21
C GLY A 189 -34.24 -18.59 -6.52
N GLY A 190 -33.14 -18.63 -5.76
CA GLY A 190 -32.76 -19.77 -4.92
C GLY A 190 -32.18 -20.97 -5.70
N SER A 191 -32.16 -22.11 -5.02
CA SER A 191 -31.74 -23.41 -5.57
C SER A 191 -32.88 -24.09 -6.36
N ALA A 192 -32.58 -25.21 -7.03
CA ALA A 192 -33.53 -25.80 -7.97
C ALA A 192 -34.66 -26.60 -7.30
N ALA A 193 -35.89 -26.12 -7.47
CA ALA A 193 -37.16 -26.77 -7.14
C ALA A 193 -37.14 -28.31 -7.33
N CYS A 194 -37.35 -29.07 -6.26
CA CYS A 194 -37.28 -30.53 -6.29
C CYS A 194 -38.67 -31.20 -6.36
N VAL A 195 -38.91 -32.00 -7.40
CA VAL A 195 -40.21 -32.60 -7.71
C VAL A 195 -40.35 -33.99 -7.08
N ILE A 196 -41.25 -34.14 -6.11
CA ILE A 196 -41.43 -35.38 -5.34
C ILE A 196 -41.88 -36.53 -6.26
N GLY A 197 -41.17 -37.67 -6.14
CA GLY A 197 -41.41 -38.89 -6.91
C GLY A 197 -42.71 -39.63 -6.54
N ASN A 198 -42.81 -40.92 -6.88
CA ASN A 198 -43.99 -41.73 -6.55
C ASN A 198 -44.03 -42.10 -5.06
N LEU A 199 -44.46 -41.14 -4.23
CA LEU A 199 -44.54 -41.20 -2.78
C LEU A 199 -45.98 -41.01 -2.30
N THR A 200 -46.39 -41.81 -1.31
CA THR A 200 -47.65 -41.62 -0.58
C THR A 200 -47.33 -41.67 0.92
N ILE A 201 -47.69 -40.63 1.66
CA ILE A 201 -47.46 -40.50 3.10
C ILE A 201 -48.75 -40.85 3.85
N ALA A 202 -48.72 -41.80 4.80
CA ALA A 202 -49.93 -42.21 5.50
C ALA A 202 -50.34 -41.19 6.58
N ALA A 203 -51.60 -41.23 7.00
CA ALA A 203 -52.11 -40.28 8.01
C ALA A 203 -51.35 -40.40 9.35
N GLY A 204 -50.63 -39.35 9.75
CA GLY A 204 -49.79 -39.31 10.95
C GLY A 204 -48.38 -39.86 10.80
N GLU A 205 -47.86 -40.01 9.56
CA GLU A 205 -46.44 -40.28 9.28
C GLU A 205 -45.68 -39.00 8.89
N SER A 206 -44.36 -39.01 9.10
CA SER A 206 -43.39 -37.99 8.69
C SER A 206 -42.37 -38.56 7.70
N ILE A 207 -41.80 -37.72 6.85
CA ILE A 207 -40.72 -38.08 5.92
C ILE A 207 -39.74 -36.92 5.71
N THR A 208 -38.44 -37.19 5.76
CA THR A 208 -37.37 -36.17 5.71
C THR A 208 -36.67 -36.18 4.36
N PHE A 209 -36.46 -35.00 3.77
CA PHE A 209 -35.74 -34.80 2.51
C PHE A 209 -34.44 -34.03 2.80
N TYR A 210 -33.28 -34.63 2.50
CA TYR A 210 -31.95 -34.05 2.74
C TYR A 210 -31.38 -33.37 1.47
N ARG A 211 -30.53 -32.36 1.63
CA ARG A 211 -29.90 -31.62 0.53
C ARG A 211 -29.14 -32.53 -0.43
N ALA A 212 -28.49 -33.58 0.07
CA ALA A 212 -27.83 -34.60 -0.74
C ALA A 212 -28.76 -35.33 -1.76
N ASP A 213 -30.08 -35.36 -1.50
CA ASP A 213 -31.12 -35.93 -2.38
C ASP A 213 -31.96 -34.84 -3.11
N THR A 214 -32.00 -33.61 -2.60
CA THR A 214 -32.89 -32.54 -3.11
C THR A 214 -32.19 -31.46 -3.93
N ASN A 215 -30.88 -31.27 -3.75
CA ASN A 215 -30.11 -30.06 -4.08
C ASN A 215 -30.58 -28.75 -3.40
N ILE A 216 -31.66 -28.77 -2.61
CA ILE A 216 -32.23 -27.55 -1.99
C ILE A 216 -31.28 -27.04 -0.91
N ALA A 217 -30.73 -25.85 -1.13
CA ALA A 217 -29.97 -25.11 -0.14
C ALA A 217 -30.93 -24.38 0.82
N LEU A 218 -30.45 -24.08 2.03
CA LEU A 218 -31.16 -23.23 2.99
C LEU A 218 -30.18 -22.18 3.51
N ASP A 219 -30.40 -20.90 3.18
CA ASP A 219 -29.44 -19.82 3.50
C ASP A 219 -29.57 -19.26 4.93
N PHE A 220 -28.48 -19.37 5.70
CA PHE A 220 -28.38 -18.81 7.05
C PHE A 220 -28.13 -17.30 7.08
N PHE A 221 -27.30 -16.77 6.18
CA PHE A 221 -26.75 -15.42 6.27
C PHE A 221 -27.74 -14.36 5.79
N ASP A 222 -28.40 -14.57 4.65
CA ASP A 222 -29.43 -13.64 4.14
C ASP A 222 -30.84 -14.03 4.61
N GLY A 223 -31.04 -15.28 5.02
CA GLY A 223 -32.32 -15.81 5.48
C GLY A 223 -33.24 -16.20 4.32
N ASP A 224 -34.07 -17.20 4.56
CA ASP A 224 -34.64 -17.99 3.47
C ASP A 224 -36.08 -18.45 3.77
N SER A 225 -36.61 -19.29 2.89
CA SER A 225 -37.87 -19.99 3.07
C SER A 225 -37.74 -21.49 2.81
N ALA A 226 -38.81 -22.22 3.08
CA ALA A 226 -39.02 -23.56 2.53
C ALA A 226 -40.49 -23.69 2.16
N ILE A 227 -40.79 -24.05 0.92
CA ILE A 227 -42.13 -23.98 0.34
C ILE A 227 -42.55 -25.36 -0.21
N LEU A 228 -43.69 -25.87 0.27
CA LEU A 228 -44.32 -27.07 -0.26
C LEU A 228 -45.49 -26.70 -1.17
N LYS A 229 -45.47 -27.15 -2.43
CA LYS A 229 -46.50 -26.90 -3.45
C LYS A 229 -47.09 -28.23 -3.91
N ASP A 230 -48.41 -28.31 -4.10
CA ASP A 230 -49.06 -29.53 -4.60
C ASP A 230 -48.95 -29.69 -6.14
N SER A 231 -49.47 -30.80 -6.66
CA SER A 231 -49.40 -31.12 -8.09
C SER A 231 -50.21 -30.20 -9.02
N ASP A 232 -51.04 -29.30 -8.48
CA ASP A 232 -51.69 -28.20 -9.22
C ASP A 232 -50.94 -26.86 -9.03
N ASN A 233 -49.70 -26.92 -8.48
CA ASN A 233 -48.83 -25.81 -8.06
C ASN A 233 -49.46 -24.88 -7.01
N THR A 234 -50.35 -25.41 -6.16
CA THR A 234 -50.94 -24.65 -5.05
C THR A 234 -50.09 -24.82 -3.80
N ILE A 235 -49.64 -23.72 -3.20
CA ILE A 235 -48.88 -23.75 -1.94
C ILE A 235 -49.71 -24.43 -0.84
N GLN A 236 -49.09 -25.41 -0.18
CA GLN A 236 -49.63 -26.19 0.93
C GLN A 236 -49.05 -25.75 2.28
N SER A 237 -47.76 -25.45 2.34
CA SER A 237 -47.06 -24.96 3.54
C SER A 237 -45.86 -24.06 3.18
N ILE A 238 -45.53 -23.11 4.05
CA ILE A 238 -44.35 -22.24 3.96
C ILE A 238 -43.71 -22.13 5.35
N PHE A 239 -42.39 -22.28 5.43
CA PHE A 239 -41.51 -21.63 6.41
C PHE A 239 -40.87 -20.40 5.78
N THR A 240 -40.64 -19.35 6.57
CA THR A 240 -39.76 -18.22 6.23
C THR A 240 -39.03 -17.78 7.49
N TYR A 241 -37.70 -17.70 7.47
CA TYR A 241 -36.85 -17.36 8.61
C TYR A 241 -35.84 -16.27 8.25
N PRO A 242 -35.42 -15.43 9.21
CA PRO A 242 -34.61 -14.24 8.93
C PRO A 242 -33.09 -14.54 8.89
N ALA A 243 -32.38 -13.64 8.23
CA ALA A 243 -30.92 -13.50 8.24
C ALA A 243 -30.30 -13.69 9.64
N ASN A 244 -29.27 -14.53 9.71
CA ASN A 244 -28.41 -14.76 10.89
C ASN A 244 -29.14 -15.20 12.19
N ASP A 245 -30.37 -15.73 12.12
CA ASP A 245 -31.07 -16.25 13.32
C ASP A 245 -30.78 -17.73 13.63
N SER A 246 -30.44 -18.60 12.67
CA SER A 246 -30.33 -20.04 13.01
C SER A 246 -29.28 -20.32 14.09
N ASP A 247 -29.65 -21.09 15.12
CA ASP A 247 -28.67 -21.63 16.07
C ASP A 247 -28.08 -22.92 15.46
N TRP A 248 -26.76 -23.14 15.59
CA TRP A 248 -26.09 -24.36 15.09
C TRP A 248 -26.70 -25.64 15.68
N ASP A 249 -26.94 -26.63 14.83
CA ASP A 249 -27.66 -27.88 15.13
C ASP A 249 -29.00 -27.67 15.87
N LYS A 250 -29.74 -26.62 15.48
CA LYS A 250 -31.15 -26.46 15.82
C LYS A 250 -32.02 -26.39 14.57
N VAL A 251 -33.17 -27.03 14.69
CA VAL A 251 -34.23 -26.99 13.69
C VAL A 251 -35.26 -25.92 14.05
N TYR A 252 -35.89 -25.34 13.03
CA TYR A 252 -37.11 -24.57 13.21
C TYR A 252 -38.34 -25.50 13.12
N ILE A 253 -39.27 -25.37 14.07
CA ILE A 253 -40.57 -26.06 14.07
C ILE A 253 -41.76 -25.08 14.19
N PRO A 254 -43.00 -25.48 13.80
CA PRO A 254 -44.18 -24.64 13.88
C PRO A 254 -44.64 -24.37 15.33
N GLY A 255 -44.31 -23.19 15.82
CA GLY A 255 -44.67 -22.69 17.14
C GLY A 255 -46.06 -22.06 17.25
N ALA A 256 -46.37 -21.59 18.46
CA ALA A 256 -47.70 -21.08 18.79
C ALA A 256 -48.09 -19.84 17.97
N ASN A 257 -49.16 -19.97 17.19
CA ASN A 257 -49.75 -18.96 16.29
C ASN A 257 -48.99 -18.71 14.96
N GLY A 258 -48.15 -19.64 14.49
CA GLY A 258 -47.45 -19.51 13.19
C GLY A 258 -46.16 -18.71 13.27
N GLN A 259 -45.50 -18.76 14.43
CA GLN A 259 -44.14 -18.27 14.64
C GLN A 259 -43.21 -19.47 14.76
N LEU A 260 -41.94 -19.34 14.37
CA LEU A 260 -41.00 -20.45 14.52
C LEU A 260 -40.55 -20.60 15.98
N GLU A 261 -40.41 -21.84 16.43
CA GLU A 261 -39.76 -22.22 17.68
C GLU A 261 -38.53 -23.08 17.34
N LYS A 262 -37.39 -22.87 18.00
CA LYS A 262 -36.15 -23.64 17.78
C LYS A 262 -36.08 -24.84 18.74
N THR A 263 -35.66 -26.01 18.25
CA THR A 263 -35.52 -27.23 19.07
C THR A 263 -34.33 -28.09 18.61
N ASP A 264 -33.98 -29.11 19.40
CA ASP A 264 -33.09 -30.19 18.98
C ASP A 264 -33.71 -30.98 17.81
N PRO A 265 -32.95 -31.40 16.78
CA PRO A 265 -33.46 -32.13 15.62
C PRO A 265 -33.99 -33.54 15.95
N ASP A 266 -35.10 -33.98 15.33
CA ASP A 266 -35.67 -35.35 15.49
C ASP A 266 -36.16 -35.92 14.13
N PRO A 267 -35.31 -35.97 13.09
CA PRO A 267 -35.75 -36.26 11.71
C PRO A 267 -36.30 -37.67 11.55
N SER A 268 -37.38 -37.79 10.77
CA SER A 268 -37.96 -39.08 10.38
C SER A 268 -36.93 -40.01 9.75
N GLY A 269 -36.76 -41.20 10.35
CA GLY A 269 -36.03 -42.32 9.76
C GLY A 269 -36.67 -42.93 8.49
N THR A 270 -37.64 -42.24 7.88
CA THR A 270 -38.08 -42.47 6.50
C THR A 270 -37.54 -41.32 5.65
N ILE A 271 -36.59 -41.63 4.75
CA ILE A 271 -36.01 -40.64 3.83
C ILE A 271 -36.89 -40.54 2.58
N GLY A 272 -37.21 -39.30 2.20
CA GLY A 272 -37.91 -38.95 0.98
C GLY A 272 -36.94 -38.56 -0.12
N THR A 273 -37.18 -39.06 -1.33
CA THR A 273 -36.43 -38.65 -2.53
C THR A 273 -37.36 -37.94 -3.50
N CYS A 274 -36.84 -36.90 -4.12
CA CYS A 274 -37.46 -36.17 -5.22
C CYS A 274 -36.52 -36.22 -6.44
N THR A 275 -36.93 -35.60 -7.53
CA THR A 275 -36.06 -35.33 -8.67
C THR A 275 -35.78 -33.84 -8.64
N PRO A 276 -34.53 -33.41 -8.36
CA PRO A 276 -34.15 -32.00 -8.49
C PRO A 276 -34.51 -31.47 -9.88
N GLY A 277 -34.75 -30.16 -9.98
CA GLY A 277 -34.82 -29.49 -11.27
C GLY A 277 -33.50 -29.64 -12.03
N GLU A 278 -33.53 -29.43 -13.35
CA GLU A 278 -32.28 -29.09 -14.04
C GLU A 278 -31.89 -27.69 -13.55
N ASP A 279 -30.76 -27.60 -12.84
CA ASP A 279 -30.29 -26.35 -12.23
C ASP A 279 -30.29 -25.21 -13.25
N GLN A 280 -31.13 -24.20 -13.02
CA GLN A 280 -31.14 -22.99 -13.84
C GLN A 280 -30.09 -21.97 -13.36
N ASN A 281 -29.52 -22.16 -12.18
CA ASN A 281 -28.50 -21.33 -11.52
C ASN A 281 -27.72 -22.17 -10.46
N SER A 282 -27.00 -23.22 -10.86
CA SER A 282 -25.95 -23.81 -10.01
C SER A 282 -24.64 -23.91 -10.80
N GLY A 283 -23.55 -23.44 -10.20
CA GLY A 283 -22.24 -23.40 -10.85
C GLY A 283 -21.58 -24.78 -10.89
N GLY A 284 -20.73 -25.00 -11.89
CA GLY A 284 -19.83 -26.16 -11.91
C GLY A 284 -20.47 -27.48 -12.34
N ASN A 285 -20.86 -27.59 -13.63
CA ASN A 285 -20.16 -28.44 -14.61
C ASN A 285 -21.06 -28.90 -15.81
N GLY A 286 -21.25 -28.02 -16.79
CA GLY A 286 -21.48 -28.41 -18.20
C GLY A 286 -22.89 -28.91 -18.59
N GLY A 287 -23.90 -28.01 -18.58
CA GLY A 287 -25.32 -28.36 -18.80
C GLY A 287 -26.15 -27.46 -19.73
N ASN A 288 -25.59 -26.94 -20.84
CA ASN A 288 -26.27 -25.96 -21.72
C ASN A 288 -27.67 -26.41 -22.25
N ASN A 289 -28.76 -25.76 -21.81
CA ASN A 289 -29.72 -25.01 -22.68
C ASN A 289 -30.88 -24.27 -21.93
N GLY A 290 -30.71 -22.96 -21.72
CA GLY A 290 -31.59 -21.87 -22.19
C GLY A 290 -33.09 -21.78 -21.79
N GLY A 291 -33.48 -20.66 -21.15
CA GLY A 291 -34.90 -20.41 -20.84
C GLY A 291 -35.48 -19.03 -20.49
N SER A 292 -34.76 -17.90 -20.37
CA SER A 292 -35.42 -16.61 -20.08
C SER A 292 -34.66 -15.36 -20.60
N SER A 293 -35.21 -14.68 -21.60
CA SER A 293 -34.66 -13.42 -22.16
C SER A 293 -35.13 -12.18 -21.38
N GLN A 294 -34.86 -12.16 -20.07
CA GLN A 294 -34.89 -10.92 -19.27
C GLN A 294 -33.50 -10.30 -19.35
N GLY A 295 -33.38 -9.13 -19.98
CA GLY A 295 -32.08 -8.46 -20.09
C GLY A 295 -31.61 -7.99 -18.71
N VAL A 296 -30.43 -8.45 -18.28
CA VAL A 296 -29.85 -8.11 -16.96
C VAL A 296 -29.21 -6.72 -16.94
N GLY A 297 -29.01 -6.11 -18.10
CA GLY A 297 -28.41 -4.78 -18.23
C GLY A 297 -28.63 -4.18 -19.64
N GLU A 298 -27.90 -3.12 -19.97
CA GLU A 298 -27.94 -2.49 -21.30
C GLU A 298 -26.69 -2.85 -22.11
N TRP A 299 -26.86 -3.20 -23.38
CA TRP A 299 -25.76 -3.38 -24.34
C TRP A 299 -25.97 -2.48 -25.55
N SER A 300 -24.92 -1.87 -26.06
CA SER A 300 -24.99 -0.98 -27.22
C SER A 300 -23.74 -0.96 -28.09
N ILE A 301 -23.93 -0.51 -29.34
CA ILE A 301 -22.89 -0.19 -30.31
C ILE A 301 -23.22 1.13 -31.02
N ASN A 302 -22.20 1.75 -31.61
CA ASN A 302 -22.33 2.97 -32.37
C ASN A 302 -23.31 2.79 -33.56
N GLN A 303 -24.22 3.74 -33.79
CA GLN A 303 -25.20 3.66 -34.88
C GLN A 303 -24.79 4.39 -36.17
N GLU A 304 -23.73 5.22 -36.14
CA GLU A 304 -23.30 6.04 -37.28
C GLU A 304 -21.87 5.72 -37.77
N ASN A 305 -20.98 5.27 -36.88
CA ASN A 305 -19.55 5.06 -37.15
C ASN A 305 -18.99 3.78 -36.51
N TYR A 306 -19.72 2.66 -36.55
CA TYR A 306 -19.29 1.37 -36.01
C TYR A 306 -18.31 0.65 -36.95
N HIS A 307 -17.11 0.32 -36.48
CA HIS A 307 -16.04 -0.27 -37.31
C HIS A 307 -16.09 -1.80 -37.42
N GLY A 308 -16.83 -2.49 -36.54
CA GLY A 308 -16.99 -3.95 -36.55
C GLY A 308 -16.52 -4.69 -35.30
N VAL A 309 -15.96 -4.00 -34.30
CA VAL A 309 -15.50 -4.61 -33.04
C VAL A 309 -16.41 -4.17 -31.89
N MET A 310 -16.86 -5.14 -31.09
CA MET A 310 -17.75 -4.95 -29.95
C MET A 310 -17.20 -5.62 -28.69
N ILE A 311 -17.61 -5.14 -27.51
CA ILE A 311 -17.51 -5.92 -26.28
C ILE A 311 -18.54 -7.03 -26.36
N SER A 312 -18.07 -8.27 -26.20
CA SER A 312 -18.86 -9.50 -26.36
C SER A 312 -19.17 -10.20 -25.04
N GLU A 313 -18.26 -10.13 -24.09
CA GLU A 313 -18.31 -10.85 -22.80
C GLU A 313 -17.50 -10.06 -21.76
N ILE A 314 -17.97 -10.02 -20.52
CA ILE A 314 -17.29 -9.39 -19.37
C ILE A 314 -17.41 -10.30 -18.16
N LEU A 315 -16.31 -10.58 -17.46
CA LEU A 315 -16.36 -11.19 -16.13
C LEU A 315 -16.07 -10.12 -15.07
N ALA A 316 -17.07 -9.82 -14.24
CA ALA A 316 -16.99 -8.85 -13.15
C ALA A 316 -16.75 -9.49 -11.78
N SER A 317 -16.90 -10.81 -11.64
CA SER A 317 -16.62 -11.53 -10.39
C SER A 317 -16.14 -12.94 -10.67
N SER A 318 -14.98 -13.30 -10.14
CA SER A 318 -14.36 -14.64 -10.24
C SER A 318 -14.18 -15.25 -8.86
N SER A 319 -14.25 -16.58 -8.77
CA SER A 319 -13.99 -17.30 -7.52
C SER A 319 -12.52 -17.23 -7.10
N SER A 320 -12.25 -17.33 -5.80
CA SER A 320 -10.89 -17.60 -5.30
C SER A 320 -10.54 -19.09 -5.42
N GLU A 321 -9.26 -19.43 -5.24
CA GLU A 321 -8.80 -20.83 -5.12
C GLU A 321 -9.62 -21.62 -4.09
N ASP A 322 -9.91 -21.03 -2.91
CA ASP A 322 -10.73 -21.64 -1.84
C ASP A 322 -12.16 -22.03 -2.30
N PHE A 323 -12.71 -21.33 -3.29
CA PHE A 323 -14.04 -21.59 -3.86
C PHE A 323 -13.99 -22.35 -5.19
N GLY A 324 -12.81 -22.85 -5.60
CA GLY A 324 -12.65 -23.61 -6.84
C GLY A 324 -12.51 -22.76 -8.10
N GLY A 325 -12.07 -21.50 -7.94
CA GLY A 325 -11.69 -20.63 -9.04
C GLY A 325 -10.56 -21.21 -9.89
N VAL A 326 -10.39 -20.64 -11.08
CA VAL A 326 -9.45 -21.13 -12.08
C VAL A 326 -8.62 -19.94 -12.59
N ASP A 327 -7.31 -20.16 -12.66
CA ASP A 327 -6.35 -19.37 -13.45
C ASP A 327 -6.75 -19.44 -14.95
N LEU A 328 -7.50 -18.43 -15.43
CA LEU A 328 -7.96 -18.33 -16.83
C LEU A 328 -6.93 -17.59 -17.70
N ASP A 329 -6.12 -16.73 -17.09
CA ASP A 329 -5.09 -15.89 -17.71
C ASP A 329 -3.75 -16.66 -17.89
N GLY A 330 -3.38 -17.52 -16.95
CA GLY A 330 -2.14 -18.29 -16.96
C GLY A 330 -0.96 -17.61 -16.25
N ASP A 331 -1.17 -16.52 -15.50
CA ASP A 331 -0.15 -15.90 -14.66
C ASP A 331 0.03 -16.56 -13.28
N GLY A 332 -0.94 -17.38 -12.85
CA GLY A 332 -0.86 -18.20 -11.65
C GLY A 332 -1.50 -17.60 -10.41
N GLU A 333 -2.15 -16.44 -10.51
CA GLU A 333 -3.09 -15.97 -9.49
C GLU A 333 -4.50 -16.54 -9.72
N VAL A 334 -5.32 -16.61 -8.66
CA VAL A 334 -6.69 -17.13 -8.75
C VAL A 334 -7.62 -16.27 -7.87
N PHE A 335 -7.88 -15.03 -8.28
CA PHE A 335 -8.91 -14.17 -7.69
C PHE A 335 -9.30 -12.97 -8.58
N SER A 336 -10.28 -12.17 -8.14
CA SER A 336 -10.84 -11.00 -8.83
C SER A 336 -9.86 -9.85 -9.12
N ASN A 337 -8.64 -9.89 -8.59
CA ASN A 337 -7.59 -8.93 -8.91
C ASN A 337 -6.82 -9.27 -10.21
N SER A 338 -6.76 -10.54 -10.62
CA SER A 338 -6.26 -10.95 -11.94
C SER A 338 -7.41 -11.23 -12.92
N GLU A 339 -8.43 -11.97 -12.47
CA GLU A 339 -9.36 -12.72 -13.33
C GLU A 339 -10.61 -11.97 -13.84
N GLN A 340 -10.83 -10.72 -13.42
CA GLN A 340 -11.81 -9.85 -14.08
C GLN A 340 -11.36 -9.59 -15.53
N TYR A 341 -12.27 -9.57 -16.52
CA TYR A 341 -11.86 -9.37 -17.92
C TYR A 341 -12.90 -8.73 -18.84
N ILE A 342 -12.41 -8.14 -19.94
CA ILE A 342 -13.20 -7.68 -21.09
C ILE A 342 -12.80 -8.49 -22.34
N GLN A 343 -13.77 -9.14 -23.00
CA GLN A 343 -13.55 -9.81 -24.28
C GLN A 343 -14.13 -9.00 -25.44
N LEU A 344 -13.29 -8.67 -26.42
CA LEU A 344 -13.67 -8.04 -27.67
C LEU A 344 -13.85 -9.08 -28.79
N THR A 345 -14.85 -8.86 -29.65
CA THR A 345 -15.09 -9.70 -30.84
C THR A 345 -15.28 -8.82 -32.08
N ASN A 346 -14.61 -9.17 -33.19
CA ASN A 346 -14.85 -8.57 -34.49
C ASN A 346 -16.03 -9.27 -35.19
N ASN A 347 -17.24 -8.70 -35.06
CA ASN A 347 -18.46 -9.17 -35.72
C ASN A 347 -18.61 -8.64 -37.17
N GLY A 348 -17.58 -7.97 -37.70
CA GLY A 348 -17.53 -7.38 -39.03
C GLY A 348 -17.30 -8.38 -40.16
N THR A 349 -16.79 -7.87 -41.29
CA THR A 349 -16.49 -8.67 -42.50
C THR A 349 -15.10 -8.39 -43.08
N VAL A 350 -14.29 -7.66 -42.33
CA VAL A 350 -12.89 -7.29 -42.61
C VAL A 350 -12.13 -7.31 -41.29
N ASP A 351 -10.81 -7.46 -41.38
CA ASP A 351 -9.93 -7.39 -40.22
C ASP A 351 -9.83 -5.92 -39.76
N VAL A 352 -9.82 -5.69 -38.43
CA VAL A 352 -9.84 -4.35 -37.82
C VAL A 352 -8.61 -4.20 -36.94
N ASP A 353 -7.84 -3.14 -37.19
CA ASP A 353 -6.76 -2.69 -36.32
C ASP A 353 -7.36 -1.89 -35.16
N ILE A 354 -7.10 -2.35 -33.94
CA ILE A 354 -7.56 -1.74 -32.68
C ILE A 354 -6.41 -1.25 -31.80
N SER A 355 -5.22 -1.11 -32.38
CA SER A 355 -4.12 -0.32 -31.79
C SER A 355 -4.63 1.07 -31.39
N ASP A 356 -4.26 1.54 -30.20
CA ASP A 356 -4.71 2.83 -29.64
C ASP A 356 -6.25 2.91 -29.41
N TRP A 357 -6.90 1.74 -29.44
CA TRP A 357 -8.18 1.38 -28.83
C TRP A 357 -8.26 1.76 -27.34
N ILE A 358 -9.33 2.35 -26.78
CA ILE A 358 -9.45 2.56 -25.32
C ILE A 358 -10.52 1.62 -24.72
N LEU A 359 -10.13 0.86 -23.71
CA LEU A 359 -10.99 0.17 -22.74
C LEU A 359 -11.11 1.01 -21.47
N ASP A 360 -12.23 0.89 -20.77
CA ASP A 360 -12.70 1.81 -19.74
C ASP A 360 -13.86 1.13 -18.99
N ASP A 361 -13.96 1.27 -17.67
CA ASP A 361 -15.16 0.84 -16.92
C ASP A 361 -16.25 1.92 -16.98
N ASN A 362 -15.93 3.19 -16.75
CA ASN A 362 -16.95 4.23 -16.54
C ASN A 362 -16.57 5.59 -17.18
N LEU A 363 -17.53 6.18 -17.92
CA LEU A 363 -17.34 7.45 -18.64
C LEU A 363 -17.19 8.70 -17.73
N ALA A 364 -17.29 8.57 -16.41
CA ALA A 364 -17.35 9.70 -15.47
C ALA A 364 -16.65 9.46 -14.12
N GLY A 365 -15.82 8.42 -14.01
CA GLY A 365 -15.15 7.96 -12.79
C GLY A 365 -14.70 6.51 -13.01
N GLY A 366 -14.48 5.75 -11.95
CA GLY A 366 -14.04 4.34 -12.04
C GLY A 366 -12.52 4.20 -11.92
N SER A 367 -12.02 3.11 -12.50
CA SER A 367 -10.61 2.76 -12.60
C SER A 367 -9.97 3.31 -13.88
N ALA A 368 -8.72 2.93 -14.18
CA ALA A 368 -7.96 3.52 -15.25
C ALA A 368 -8.46 3.12 -16.66
N PRO A 369 -8.78 4.07 -17.57
CA PRO A 369 -8.86 3.75 -18.98
C PRO A 369 -7.51 3.23 -19.49
N CYS A 370 -7.54 2.13 -20.24
CA CYS A 370 -6.34 1.50 -20.79
C CYS A 370 -6.36 1.51 -22.32
N SER A 371 -5.22 1.86 -22.92
CA SER A 371 -4.96 1.89 -24.36
C SER A 371 -4.51 0.51 -24.84
N ILE A 372 -5.20 -0.07 -25.81
CA ILE A 372 -4.92 -1.38 -26.39
C ILE A 372 -3.60 -1.32 -27.17
N GLY A 373 -2.70 -2.25 -26.83
CA GLY A 373 -1.32 -2.25 -27.32
C GLY A 373 -1.20 -2.32 -28.85
N TRP A 374 -0.15 -1.71 -29.38
CA TRP A 374 0.09 -1.57 -30.82
C TRP A 374 0.18 -2.91 -31.57
N ASN A 375 -0.12 -2.85 -32.87
CA ASN A 375 -0.15 -4.00 -33.78
C ASN A 375 -1.24 -5.04 -33.41
N THR A 376 -2.22 -4.65 -32.58
CA THR A 376 -3.38 -5.48 -32.23
C THR A 376 -4.46 -5.37 -33.31
N THR A 377 -4.35 -6.22 -34.33
CA THR A 377 -5.44 -6.47 -35.30
C THR A 377 -6.30 -7.67 -34.86
N ILE A 378 -7.62 -7.54 -34.91
CA ILE A 378 -8.59 -8.64 -34.78
C ILE A 378 -9.14 -8.99 -36.17
N SER A 379 -8.98 -10.25 -36.59
CA SER A 379 -9.50 -10.78 -37.86
C SER A 379 -11.03 -10.85 -37.88
N ALA A 380 -11.66 -10.86 -39.05
CA ALA A 380 -13.13 -10.98 -39.14
C ALA A 380 -13.64 -12.31 -38.52
N GLY A 381 -14.40 -12.23 -37.42
CA GLY A 381 -14.87 -13.37 -36.63
C GLY A 381 -13.89 -13.92 -35.59
N GLU A 382 -12.83 -13.18 -35.27
CA GLU A 382 -11.90 -13.47 -34.16
C GLU A 382 -12.31 -12.70 -32.88
N SER A 383 -11.92 -13.24 -31.73
CA SER A 383 -12.11 -12.66 -30.40
C SER A 383 -10.78 -12.58 -29.64
N ILE A 384 -10.67 -11.64 -28.70
CA ILE A 384 -9.48 -11.39 -27.88
C ILE A 384 -9.90 -10.91 -26.48
N THR A 385 -9.25 -11.41 -25.43
CA THR A 385 -9.58 -11.08 -24.03
C THR A 385 -8.50 -10.21 -23.38
N PHE A 386 -8.92 -9.24 -22.58
CA PHE A 386 -8.07 -8.34 -21.80
C PHE A 386 -8.42 -8.52 -20.31
N TYR A 387 -7.49 -9.06 -19.53
CA TYR A 387 -7.64 -9.38 -18.10
C TYR A 387 -7.20 -8.23 -17.20
N ARG A 388 -7.75 -8.14 -15.98
CA ARG A 388 -7.45 -7.08 -15.01
C ARG A 388 -5.98 -7.04 -14.63
N SER A 389 -5.32 -8.19 -14.47
CA SER A 389 -3.87 -8.28 -14.31
C SER A 389 -3.08 -7.51 -15.39
N LYS A 390 -3.66 -7.30 -16.59
CA LYS A 390 -3.04 -6.63 -17.74
C LYS A 390 -3.72 -5.30 -18.15
N THR A 391 -4.92 -4.98 -17.64
CA THR A 391 -5.63 -3.71 -17.90
C THR A 391 -5.67 -2.77 -16.69
N GLN A 392 -5.66 -3.33 -15.49
CA GLN A 392 -6.02 -2.70 -14.21
C GLN A 392 -7.41 -2.01 -14.21
N ILE A 393 -8.31 -2.49 -15.07
CA ILE A 393 -9.74 -2.11 -15.05
C ILE A 393 -10.44 -2.95 -13.98
N VAL A 394 -11.04 -2.28 -13.01
CA VAL A 394 -11.73 -2.88 -11.86
C VAL A 394 -13.24 -2.84 -12.10
N PHE A 395 -13.91 -3.97 -11.94
CA PHE A 395 -15.37 -4.02 -11.99
C PHE A 395 -15.98 -4.07 -10.59
N ASP A 396 -16.89 -3.13 -10.30
CA ASP A 396 -17.57 -3.09 -9.00
C ASP A 396 -18.80 -4.02 -8.97
N TYR A 397 -19.01 -4.64 -7.81
CA TYR A 397 -20.19 -5.44 -7.48
C TYR A 397 -21.22 -4.62 -6.69
N PHE A 398 -20.82 -3.56 -5.98
CA PHE A 398 -21.69 -2.87 -5.02
C PHE A 398 -22.49 -1.70 -5.62
N GLU A 399 -21.98 -1.02 -6.66
CA GLU A 399 -22.65 0.05 -7.43
C GLU A 399 -22.94 -0.37 -8.90
N ASP A 400 -23.57 0.52 -9.70
CA ASP A 400 -24.01 0.21 -11.07
C ASP A 400 -23.02 0.68 -12.16
N ASP A 401 -22.38 -0.29 -12.81
CA ASP A 401 -21.10 -0.14 -13.50
C ASP A 401 -21.15 -0.61 -14.98
N PHE A 402 -20.09 -0.35 -15.75
CA PHE A 402 -20.08 -0.48 -17.20
C PHE A 402 -18.77 -1.12 -17.72
N ALA A 403 -18.71 -1.36 -19.03
CA ALA A 403 -17.45 -1.38 -19.75
C ALA A 403 -17.63 -0.73 -21.12
N VAL A 404 -16.63 0.02 -21.57
CA VAL A 404 -16.71 0.87 -22.76
C VAL A 404 -15.50 0.66 -23.66
N LEU A 405 -15.76 0.50 -24.96
CA LEU A 405 -14.75 0.49 -26.01
C LEU A 405 -14.87 1.77 -26.83
N LYS A 406 -13.82 2.61 -26.83
CA LYS A 406 -13.74 3.86 -27.60
C LYS A 406 -12.69 3.67 -28.70
N ASP A 407 -12.94 4.08 -29.95
CA ASP A 407 -11.90 4.10 -30.98
C ASP A 407 -10.84 5.20 -30.73
N SER A 408 -9.74 5.18 -31.49
CA SER A 408 -8.64 6.17 -31.40
C SER A 408 -9.01 7.61 -31.80
N SER A 409 -10.30 7.90 -32.04
CA SER A 409 -10.86 9.27 -32.11
C SER A 409 -11.66 9.67 -30.87
N GLY A 410 -11.69 8.81 -29.84
CA GLY A 410 -12.56 8.93 -28.66
C GLY A 410 -14.02 8.56 -28.93
N SER A 411 -14.35 7.98 -30.10
CA SER A 411 -15.73 7.64 -30.44
C SER A 411 -16.10 6.26 -29.87
N ILE A 412 -17.04 6.20 -28.92
CA ILE A 412 -17.56 4.94 -28.37
C ILE A 412 -18.02 4.03 -29.52
N GLN A 413 -17.44 2.84 -29.60
CA GLN A 413 -17.74 1.77 -30.54
C GLN A 413 -18.74 0.78 -29.95
N SER A 414 -18.57 0.41 -28.68
CA SER A 414 -19.42 -0.53 -27.95
C SER A 414 -19.42 -0.20 -26.46
N MET A 415 -20.51 -0.52 -25.76
CA MET A 415 -20.67 -0.34 -24.32
C MET A 415 -21.60 -1.42 -23.77
N ILE A 416 -21.26 -1.93 -22.59
CA ILE A 416 -22.14 -2.75 -21.73
C ILE A 416 -22.36 -1.98 -20.43
N LYS A 417 -23.55 -2.06 -19.83
CA LYS A 417 -23.82 -1.64 -18.44
C LYS A 417 -24.56 -2.76 -17.70
N TYR A 418 -24.14 -3.07 -16.48
CA TYR A 418 -24.86 -3.95 -15.56
C TYR A 418 -25.25 -3.20 -14.25
N PRO A 419 -26.22 -3.70 -13.48
CA PRO A 419 -26.65 -3.07 -12.24
C PRO A 419 -25.88 -3.60 -11.03
N ALA A 420 -25.89 -2.79 -9.95
CA ALA A 420 -25.39 -3.16 -8.64
C ALA A 420 -25.92 -4.52 -8.15
N LYS A 421 -25.00 -5.32 -7.59
CA LYS A 421 -25.24 -6.61 -6.91
C LYS A 421 -25.88 -7.70 -7.77
N ASP A 422 -25.61 -7.66 -9.07
CA ASP A 422 -26.13 -8.63 -10.04
C ASP A 422 -25.07 -9.62 -10.56
N SER A 423 -23.77 -9.34 -10.45
CA SER A 423 -22.73 -10.28 -10.87
C SER A 423 -22.70 -11.54 -9.98
N PHE A 424 -22.30 -12.67 -10.55
CA PHE A 424 -22.10 -13.92 -9.82
C PHE A 424 -20.71 -14.47 -10.14
N TYR A 425 -20.07 -15.15 -9.18
CA TYR A 425 -18.74 -15.72 -9.37
C TYR A 425 -18.70 -16.67 -10.59
N ASP A 426 -17.70 -16.44 -11.45
CA ASP A 426 -17.41 -17.19 -12.69
C ASP A 426 -18.52 -17.12 -13.77
N VAL A 427 -19.50 -16.22 -13.61
CA VAL A 427 -20.59 -16.00 -14.56
C VAL A 427 -20.39 -14.67 -15.29
N ALA A 428 -20.04 -14.75 -16.57
CA ALA A 428 -19.80 -13.60 -17.42
C ALA A 428 -21.10 -13.01 -18.01
N TYR A 429 -21.16 -11.69 -18.11
CA TYR A 429 -22.18 -10.96 -18.86
C TYR A 429 -21.93 -11.11 -20.36
N VAL A 430 -22.94 -11.50 -21.14
CA VAL A 430 -22.79 -11.81 -22.59
C VAL A 430 -23.93 -11.28 -23.46
N LEU A 431 -23.65 -11.06 -24.75
CA LEU A 431 -24.69 -10.68 -25.71
C LEU A 431 -25.49 -11.90 -26.20
N ASN A 432 -26.79 -11.91 -25.92
CA ASN A 432 -27.72 -12.91 -26.44
C ASN A 432 -27.98 -12.76 -27.95
N ASP A 433 -28.40 -13.85 -28.60
CA ASP A 433 -28.84 -13.93 -30.01
C ASP A 433 -29.93 -12.90 -30.41
N ASP A 434 -30.67 -12.34 -29.44
CA ASP A 434 -31.71 -11.32 -29.64
C ASP A 434 -31.24 -9.87 -29.43
N GLY A 435 -29.98 -9.68 -29.02
CA GLY A 435 -29.37 -8.38 -28.74
C GLY A 435 -29.57 -7.87 -27.31
N THR A 436 -30.06 -8.69 -26.38
CA THR A 436 -30.11 -8.36 -24.94
C THR A 436 -28.85 -8.82 -24.20
N LEU A 437 -28.52 -8.17 -23.09
CA LEU A 437 -27.47 -8.66 -22.18
C LEU A 437 -28.01 -9.83 -21.35
N GLY A 438 -27.33 -10.96 -21.39
CA GLY A 438 -27.57 -12.18 -20.60
C GLY A 438 -26.35 -12.56 -19.76
N LYS A 439 -26.35 -13.80 -19.28
CA LYS A 439 -25.28 -14.39 -18.45
C LYS A 439 -24.99 -15.83 -18.88
N GLN A 440 -23.73 -16.25 -18.78
CA GLN A 440 -23.29 -17.65 -18.98
C GLN A 440 -21.97 -17.91 -18.21
N ASP A 441 -21.58 -19.17 -18.07
CA ASP A 441 -20.24 -19.58 -17.60
C ASP A 441 -19.14 -18.82 -18.37
N ALA A 442 -18.15 -18.26 -17.68
CA ALA A 442 -17.03 -17.52 -18.28
C ALA A 442 -16.28 -18.37 -19.34
N ASN A 443 -16.22 -17.87 -20.59
CA ASN A 443 -15.56 -18.54 -21.71
C ASN A 443 -14.65 -17.56 -22.49
N PRO A 444 -13.54 -17.11 -21.89
CA PRO A 444 -12.63 -16.16 -22.53
C PRO A 444 -11.90 -16.74 -23.75
N ALA A 445 -11.58 -15.88 -24.70
CA ALA A 445 -10.80 -16.21 -25.89
C ALA A 445 -9.36 -16.55 -25.54
N SER A 446 -8.84 -17.64 -26.11
CA SER A 446 -7.45 -18.09 -25.94
C SER A 446 -6.38 -17.19 -26.61
N ARG A 447 -6.78 -16.02 -27.12
CA ARG A 447 -5.89 -14.94 -27.51
C ARG A 447 -6.09 -13.82 -26.49
N GLN A 448 -5.05 -13.52 -25.73
CA GLN A 448 -5.00 -12.36 -24.86
C GLN A 448 -4.57 -11.11 -25.62
N GLY A 449 -4.95 -9.95 -25.12
CA GLY A 449 -4.47 -8.64 -25.53
C GLY A 449 -3.81 -7.90 -24.38
N THR A 450 -2.80 -7.10 -24.67
CA THR A 450 -2.15 -6.22 -23.70
C THR A 450 -2.78 -4.83 -23.74
N CYS A 451 -2.77 -4.16 -22.59
CA CYS A 451 -3.19 -2.78 -22.45
C CYS A 451 -2.07 -1.95 -21.79
N PHE A 452 -2.08 -0.65 -22.05
CA PHE A 452 -1.21 0.33 -21.41
C PHE A 452 -2.10 1.37 -20.72
N ARG A 453 -1.94 1.57 -19.41
CA ARG A 453 -2.70 2.58 -18.65
C ARG A 453 -2.60 3.94 -19.36
N GLN A 454 -3.73 4.59 -19.66
CA GLN A 454 -3.65 5.95 -20.21
C GLN A 454 -3.11 6.88 -19.13
N ALA A 455 -1.91 7.42 -19.37
CA ALA A 455 -1.36 8.49 -18.55
C ALA A 455 -2.17 9.78 -18.74
N ASP A 456 -2.29 10.56 -17.68
CA ASP A 456 -2.88 11.89 -17.69
C ASP A 456 -2.16 12.84 -18.66
N ASN A 457 -2.66 12.91 -19.90
CA ASN A 457 -2.47 13.94 -20.92
C ASN A 457 -1.03 14.33 -21.34
N THR A 458 0.00 13.71 -20.78
CA THR A 458 1.42 13.92 -21.09
C THR A 458 1.76 13.64 -22.56
N GLU A 459 2.73 14.37 -23.12
CA GLU A 459 3.28 14.05 -24.44
C GLU A 459 3.87 12.62 -24.45
N SER A 460 3.30 11.72 -25.25
CA SER A 460 3.79 10.33 -25.36
C SER A 460 5.15 10.23 -26.06
N THR A 461 5.61 11.29 -26.74
CA THR A 461 6.91 11.31 -27.42
C THR A 461 7.51 12.71 -27.39
N TYR A 462 8.67 12.87 -26.75
CA TYR A 462 9.38 14.14 -26.64
C TYR A 462 10.91 13.94 -26.54
N ILE A 463 11.66 15.04 -26.62
CA ILE A 463 13.11 15.06 -26.44
C ILE A 463 13.45 16.03 -25.31
N LEU A 464 14.18 15.55 -24.31
CA LEU A 464 14.85 16.40 -23.32
C LEU A 464 16.23 16.79 -23.83
N LYS A 465 16.65 18.02 -23.53
CA LYS A 465 18.00 18.51 -23.83
C LYS A 465 18.63 19.20 -22.62
N GLY A 466 19.92 18.96 -22.44
CA GLY A 466 20.73 19.47 -21.33
C GLY A 466 22.13 18.83 -21.29
N ARG A 467 22.86 18.98 -20.19
CA ARG A 467 24.06 18.19 -19.89
C ARG A 467 23.63 16.82 -19.38
N VAL A 468 23.86 15.74 -20.11
CA VAL A 468 23.37 14.39 -19.75
C VAL A 468 24.46 13.60 -19.03
N VAL A 469 24.20 13.21 -17.79
CA VAL A 469 25.08 12.39 -16.94
C VAL A 469 24.57 10.97 -16.99
N THR A 470 25.17 10.11 -17.83
CA THR A 470 24.58 8.80 -18.14
C THR A 470 24.67 7.77 -17.01
N MET A 471 25.56 8.00 -16.04
CA MET A 471 25.97 7.04 -14.99
C MET A 471 26.50 5.68 -15.49
N THR A 472 26.79 5.56 -16.79
CA THR A 472 27.52 4.40 -17.37
C THR A 472 29.03 4.43 -17.10
N GLY A 473 29.49 5.28 -16.16
CA GLY A 473 30.91 5.53 -15.85
C GLY A 473 31.24 7.02 -15.66
N GLN A 474 32.23 7.31 -14.81
CA GLN A 474 32.64 8.65 -14.33
C GLN A 474 32.98 9.70 -15.42
N ASN A 475 33.25 9.30 -16.66
CA ASN A 475 33.58 10.21 -17.76
C ASN A 475 32.47 10.27 -18.84
N ASN A 476 31.38 9.53 -18.68
CA ASN A 476 30.34 9.35 -19.69
C ASN A 476 29.26 10.45 -19.56
N VAL A 477 29.71 11.70 -19.70
CA VAL A 477 28.92 12.92 -19.56
C VAL A 477 28.84 13.65 -20.90
N ILE A 478 27.62 13.85 -21.39
CA ILE A 478 27.35 14.51 -22.67
C ILE A 478 26.96 15.96 -22.40
N GLU A 479 27.95 16.86 -22.44
CA GLU A 479 27.82 18.30 -22.13
C GLU A 479 26.69 19.03 -22.86
N ASN A 480 26.33 18.57 -24.06
CA ASN A 480 25.18 19.05 -24.82
C ASN A 480 24.48 17.80 -25.38
N GLY A 481 23.74 17.09 -24.53
CA GLY A 481 23.06 15.84 -24.85
C GLY A 481 21.58 16.04 -25.18
N ASN A 482 21.03 15.08 -25.90
CA ASN A 482 19.62 14.94 -26.19
C ASN A 482 19.18 13.53 -25.75
N ILE A 483 18.04 13.42 -25.08
CA ILE A 483 17.41 12.16 -24.67
C ILE A 483 16.04 12.13 -25.35
N MET A 484 15.78 11.17 -26.24
CA MET A 484 14.44 10.94 -26.78
C MET A 484 13.68 9.93 -25.93
N ILE A 485 12.46 10.28 -25.57
CA ILE A 485 11.55 9.50 -24.75
C ILE A 485 10.30 9.20 -25.58
N GLU A 486 9.85 7.95 -25.55
CA GLU A 486 8.68 7.43 -26.27
C GLU A 486 7.98 6.43 -25.34
N ASP A 487 6.72 6.72 -24.99
CA ASP A 487 5.84 5.90 -24.14
C ASP A 487 6.49 5.43 -22.83
N GLY A 488 7.16 6.37 -22.15
CA GLY A 488 7.83 6.18 -20.87
C GLY A 488 9.23 5.54 -20.93
N MET A 489 9.72 5.21 -22.13
CA MET A 489 11.02 4.59 -22.37
C MET A 489 11.99 5.56 -23.05
N ILE A 490 13.27 5.49 -22.69
CA ILE A 490 14.34 6.17 -23.40
C ILE A 490 14.65 5.40 -24.68
N THR A 491 14.35 5.96 -25.85
CA THR A 491 14.60 5.30 -27.15
C THR A 491 15.93 5.69 -27.79
N ALA A 492 16.52 6.83 -27.41
CA ALA A 492 17.87 7.21 -27.80
C ALA A 492 18.50 8.27 -26.89
N VAL A 493 19.83 8.26 -26.83
CA VAL A 493 20.67 9.33 -26.26
C VAL A 493 21.78 9.67 -27.28
N TRP A 494 22.04 10.96 -27.54
CA TRP A 494 23.12 11.39 -28.46
C TRP A 494 23.60 12.82 -28.18
N ALA A 495 24.78 13.20 -28.71
CA ALA A 495 25.36 14.53 -28.53
C ALA A 495 24.97 15.53 -29.64
N ASP A 496 24.87 16.81 -29.28
CA ASP A 496 24.55 17.90 -30.21
C ASP A 496 25.57 17.99 -31.36
N GLY A 497 25.08 17.86 -32.60
CA GLY A 497 25.91 17.87 -33.80
C GLY A 497 26.33 16.49 -34.31
N GLU A 498 26.04 15.42 -33.58
CA GLU A 498 26.01 14.07 -34.12
C GLU A 498 24.79 13.88 -35.04
N ILE A 499 24.71 12.72 -35.70
CA ILE A 499 23.50 12.32 -36.43
C ILE A 499 22.60 11.60 -35.44
N PRO A 500 21.38 12.10 -35.15
CA PRO A 500 20.43 11.39 -34.28
C PRO A 500 20.21 9.95 -34.77
N PRO A 501 20.27 8.93 -33.88
CA PRO A 501 20.15 7.52 -34.28
C PRO A 501 18.73 7.16 -34.74
N ILE A 502 17.74 7.94 -34.28
CA ILE A 502 16.33 7.90 -34.66
C ILE A 502 15.88 9.29 -35.15
N ASN A 503 14.69 9.40 -35.75
CA ASN A 503 14.29 10.60 -36.50
C ASN A 503 13.53 11.62 -35.62
N PRO A 504 14.08 12.82 -35.34
CA PRO A 504 13.44 13.83 -34.51
C PRO A 504 12.46 14.76 -35.26
N ASP A 505 12.27 14.59 -36.58
CA ASP A 505 11.43 15.48 -37.40
C ASP A 505 9.96 15.49 -36.92
N GLY A 506 9.61 16.51 -36.13
CA GLY A 506 8.24 16.76 -35.65
C GLY A 506 7.99 16.48 -34.17
N ILE A 507 9.01 16.02 -33.44
CA ILE A 507 8.94 15.74 -31.99
C ILE A 507 9.20 17.03 -31.19
N THR A 508 8.52 17.21 -30.06
CA THR A 508 8.73 18.36 -29.16
C THR A 508 10.11 18.26 -28.50
N VAL A 509 10.84 19.37 -28.42
CA VAL A 509 12.14 19.44 -27.73
C VAL A 509 12.03 20.42 -26.56
N HIS A 510 12.18 19.88 -25.36
CA HIS A 510 12.25 20.64 -24.11
C HIS A 510 13.72 20.84 -23.75
N ASP A 511 14.25 22.03 -24.06
CA ASP A 511 15.60 22.43 -23.67
C ASP A 511 15.56 22.94 -22.23
N THR A 512 16.21 22.20 -21.32
CA THR A 512 16.16 22.48 -19.88
C THR A 512 17.15 23.56 -19.46
N GLU A 513 18.15 23.85 -20.30
CA GLU A 513 19.37 24.62 -19.99
C GLU A 513 20.13 24.08 -18.74
N ALA A 514 19.87 22.84 -18.34
CA ALA A 514 20.25 22.24 -17.04
C ALA A 514 20.99 20.89 -17.18
N THR A 515 21.30 20.22 -16.06
CA THR A 515 21.95 18.90 -16.04
C THR A 515 20.93 17.80 -15.73
N ILE A 516 20.96 16.71 -16.47
CA ILE A 516 20.02 15.58 -16.40
C ILE A 516 20.76 14.35 -15.88
N TYR A 517 20.21 13.70 -14.86
CA TYR A 517 20.70 12.49 -14.21
C TYR A 517 19.59 11.41 -14.23
N PRO A 518 19.91 10.13 -14.00
CA PRO A 518 18.92 9.14 -13.61
C PRO A 518 18.14 9.63 -12.38
N GLY A 519 16.86 9.27 -12.28
CA GLY A 519 16.07 9.50 -11.09
C GLY A 519 16.74 8.89 -9.85
N LEU A 520 16.62 9.58 -8.70
CA LEU A 520 17.21 9.07 -7.46
C LEU A 520 16.35 7.92 -6.92
N ILE A 521 16.98 6.89 -6.38
CA ILE A 521 16.29 5.69 -5.87
C ILE A 521 16.52 5.60 -4.36
N ASP A 522 15.45 5.73 -3.59
CA ASP A 522 15.42 5.59 -2.14
C ASP A 522 15.12 4.11 -1.79
N LEU A 523 16.15 3.39 -1.33
CA LEU A 523 16.03 1.98 -0.94
C LEU A 523 15.69 1.76 0.54
N HIS A 524 15.43 2.82 1.31
CA HIS A 524 14.90 2.66 2.66
C HIS A 524 14.21 3.93 3.18
N ASN A 525 12.89 3.85 3.21
CA ASN A 525 12.02 4.83 3.83
C ASN A 525 10.98 4.16 4.77
N HIS A 526 10.13 4.97 5.41
CA HIS A 526 8.89 4.57 6.06
C HIS A 526 7.83 5.65 5.76
N MET A 527 7.45 5.78 4.49
CA MET A 527 6.80 6.97 3.91
C MET A 527 5.63 7.54 4.72
N HIS A 528 4.82 6.67 5.30
CA HIS A 528 3.65 7.04 6.11
C HIS A 528 3.98 7.86 7.37
N TYR A 529 5.24 8.02 7.77
CA TYR A 529 5.67 8.94 8.82
C TYR A 529 6.16 10.31 8.31
N ASN A 530 6.41 10.52 7.02
CA ASN A 530 7.19 11.69 6.55
C ASN A 530 6.46 13.04 6.68
N HIS A 531 5.13 13.02 6.78
CA HIS A 531 4.31 14.17 7.20
C HIS A 531 4.61 14.67 8.63
N ILE A 532 5.36 13.91 9.45
CA ILE A 532 5.75 14.24 10.82
C ILE A 532 7.17 14.81 10.82
N PRO A 533 7.39 16.04 11.33
CA PRO A 533 8.72 16.66 11.35
C PRO A 533 9.65 15.98 12.35
N LEU A 534 10.96 16.05 12.08
CA LEU A 534 12.07 15.52 12.91
C LEU A 534 11.74 15.51 14.42
N TRP A 535 11.93 14.36 15.05
CA TRP A 535 11.58 14.11 16.44
C TRP A 535 12.53 14.84 17.38
N ASP A 536 11.97 15.60 18.30
CA ASP A 536 12.68 16.51 19.20
C ASP A 536 12.54 15.98 20.63
N PHE A 537 13.43 15.04 20.98
CA PHE A 537 13.29 14.15 22.14
C PHE A 537 14.49 14.18 23.09
N ASP A 538 14.21 13.93 24.38
CA ASP A 538 15.23 13.57 25.36
C ASP A 538 15.41 12.04 25.39
N VAL A 539 16.66 11.55 25.29
CA VAL A 539 16.96 10.11 25.49
C VAL A 539 16.70 9.75 26.95
N HIS A 540 15.56 9.08 27.19
CA HIS A 540 14.98 8.79 28.51
C HIS A 540 15.78 7.79 29.37
N LEU A 541 16.77 7.12 28.78
CA LEU A 541 17.62 6.11 29.43
C LEU A 541 18.56 6.73 30.48
N SER A 542 19.07 5.90 31.40
CA SER A 542 20.16 6.32 32.30
C SER A 542 21.51 6.37 31.58
N ASP A 543 22.46 7.18 32.08
CA ASP A 543 23.83 7.31 31.55
C ASP A 543 24.59 5.96 31.42
N SER A 544 24.13 4.90 32.10
CA SER A 544 24.68 3.53 32.03
C SER A 544 23.98 2.61 31.04
N GLN A 545 23.03 3.12 30.24
CA GLN A 545 22.26 2.40 29.22
C GLN A 545 22.33 3.06 27.83
N LYS A 546 22.99 4.22 27.73
CA LYS A 546 23.17 4.98 26.48
C LYS A 546 24.39 4.47 25.70
N SER A 547 24.52 4.90 24.44
CA SER A 547 25.77 4.78 23.68
C SER A 547 26.90 5.62 24.31
N GLU A 548 28.15 5.49 23.82
CA GLU A 548 29.27 6.31 24.31
C GLU A 548 29.07 7.81 23.98
N GLU A 549 28.28 8.05 22.94
CA GLU A 549 27.86 9.32 22.36
C GLU A 549 26.70 9.96 23.14
N GLY A 550 25.90 9.14 23.83
CA GLY A 550 24.74 9.57 24.65
C GLY A 550 23.36 9.33 24.03
N GLY A 551 23.30 8.69 22.86
CA GLY A 551 22.08 8.22 22.20
C GLY A 551 21.56 6.89 22.77
N TYR A 552 20.70 6.21 22.01
CA TYR A 552 20.34 4.81 22.26
C TYR A 552 21.47 3.87 21.83
N THR A 553 21.48 2.61 22.29
CA THR A 553 22.46 1.61 21.81
C THR A 553 21.92 0.69 20.72
N ASN A 554 20.59 0.54 20.63
CA ASN A 554 19.90 -0.25 19.60
C ASN A 554 18.43 0.18 19.46
N ARG A 555 17.79 -0.29 18.38
CA ARG A 555 16.43 0.10 17.99
C ARG A 555 15.33 -0.21 18.99
N TYR A 556 15.48 -1.30 19.75
CA TYR A 556 14.48 -1.77 20.71
C TYR A 556 14.29 -0.82 21.92
N GLN A 557 15.06 0.27 21.99
CA GLN A 557 15.03 1.24 23.07
C GLN A 557 14.17 2.47 22.77
N TRP A 558 14.19 3.00 21.55
CA TRP A 558 13.58 4.31 21.28
C TRP A 558 12.04 4.29 21.27
N GLY A 559 11.43 3.18 20.82
CA GLY A 559 9.98 2.99 20.87
C GLY A 559 9.39 2.95 22.28
N ASN A 560 10.23 2.72 23.31
CA ASN A 560 9.87 2.77 24.73
C ASN A 560 9.99 4.19 25.34
N ASN A 561 10.25 5.23 24.54
CA ASN A 561 10.25 6.61 25.03
C ASN A 561 8.81 7.09 25.28
N TRP A 562 8.58 7.71 26.44
CA TRP A 562 7.30 8.30 26.83
C TRP A 562 6.77 9.36 25.85
N ASP A 563 7.66 9.98 25.05
CA ASP A 563 7.32 10.95 24.02
C ASP A 563 6.97 10.32 22.65
N TYR A 564 7.27 9.04 22.44
CA TYR A 564 7.13 8.35 21.16
C TYR A 564 5.67 8.24 20.70
N GLY A 565 4.75 7.88 21.61
CA GLY A 565 3.30 7.95 21.36
C GLY A 565 2.84 9.35 20.97
N PRO A 566 3.01 10.36 21.86
CA PRO A 566 2.66 11.77 21.63
C PRO A 566 3.18 12.42 20.34
N SER A 567 4.39 12.07 19.88
CA SER A 567 5.02 12.68 18.71
C SER A 567 4.84 11.88 17.42
N ILE A 568 4.89 10.54 17.50
CA ILE A 568 5.06 9.67 16.33
C ILE A 568 3.84 8.79 16.13
N THR A 569 3.60 7.83 17.05
CA THR A 569 2.59 6.79 16.84
C THR A 569 1.18 7.36 16.77
N TRP A 570 0.82 8.30 17.65
CA TRP A 570 -0.53 8.87 17.65
C TRP A 570 -0.77 9.78 16.46
N MET A 571 0.26 10.48 15.96
CA MET A 571 0.14 11.30 14.74
C MET A 571 -0.16 10.42 13.53
N LYS A 572 0.70 9.44 13.24
CA LYS A 572 0.51 8.48 12.14
C LYS A 572 -0.85 7.77 12.23
N THR A 573 -1.16 7.16 13.38
CA THR A 573 -2.35 6.29 13.51
C THR A 573 -3.67 7.05 13.57
N ASN A 574 -3.69 8.28 14.10
CA ASN A 574 -4.89 9.10 14.01
C ASN A 574 -5.19 9.50 12.57
N VAL A 575 -4.17 9.90 11.79
CA VAL A 575 -4.31 10.29 10.38
C VAL A 575 -4.82 9.12 9.53
N GLN A 576 -4.25 7.92 9.68
CA GLN A 576 -4.63 6.74 8.89
C GLN A 576 -5.98 6.11 9.26
N SER A 577 -6.52 6.34 10.46
CA SER A 577 -7.65 5.54 10.94
C SER A 577 -9.00 6.03 10.40
N TYR A 578 -9.74 5.13 9.75
CA TYR A 578 -11.15 5.26 9.32
C TYR A 578 -12.11 5.73 10.41
N ASN A 579 -11.86 5.39 11.67
CA ASN A 579 -12.69 5.86 12.80
C ASN A 579 -12.32 7.28 13.27
N ARG A 580 -11.32 7.93 12.66
CA ARG A 580 -10.73 9.21 13.05
C ARG A 580 -10.65 10.22 11.90
N TRP A 581 -9.56 10.23 11.13
CA TRP A 581 -9.34 11.17 10.03
C TRP A 581 -9.52 10.53 8.65
N ASP A 582 -9.27 9.23 8.51
CA ASP A 582 -9.40 8.48 7.24
C ASP A 582 -8.53 9.03 6.08
N MET A 583 -7.37 9.62 6.41
CA MET A 583 -6.49 10.35 5.47
C MET A 583 -5.23 9.57 5.11
N ALA A 584 -5.35 8.26 4.86
CA ALA A 584 -4.20 7.43 4.49
C ALA A 584 -3.67 7.78 3.09
N SER A 585 -4.57 8.07 2.13
CA SER A 585 -4.25 8.53 0.78
C SER A 585 -3.44 9.82 0.79
N GLU A 586 -3.95 10.85 1.47
CA GLU A 586 -3.27 12.14 1.55
C GLU A 586 -1.92 12.02 2.25
N GLN A 587 -1.82 11.23 3.32
CA GLN A 587 -0.57 11.01 4.06
C GLN A 587 0.54 10.44 3.18
N MET A 588 0.21 9.47 2.31
CA MET A 588 1.16 8.86 1.40
C MET A 588 1.50 9.79 0.23
N LYS A 589 0.52 10.43 -0.39
CA LYS A 589 0.75 11.44 -1.45
C LYS A 589 1.62 12.61 -0.96
N TYR A 590 1.48 13.03 0.29
CA TYR A 590 2.34 14.04 0.90
C TYR A 590 3.81 13.59 0.98
N ALA A 591 4.03 12.33 1.37
CA ALA A 591 5.36 11.73 1.44
C ALA A 591 5.98 11.52 0.04
N GLU A 592 5.18 11.13 -0.95
CA GLU A 592 5.62 11.09 -2.35
C GLU A 592 6.06 12.47 -2.85
N VAL A 593 5.31 13.54 -2.50
CA VAL A 593 5.68 14.92 -2.87
C VAL A 593 6.99 15.35 -2.19
N GLN A 594 7.29 14.90 -0.96
CA GLN A 594 8.62 15.08 -0.34
C GLN A 594 9.73 14.36 -1.11
N ALA A 595 9.44 13.17 -1.66
CA ALA A 595 10.38 12.38 -2.47
C ALA A 595 10.65 13.03 -3.84
N VAL A 596 9.62 13.28 -4.66
CA VAL A 596 9.80 13.85 -6.01
C VAL A 596 10.31 15.29 -5.99
N ALA A 597 10.08 16.05 -4.91
CA ALA A 597 10.70 17.36 -4.70
C ALA A 597 12.23 17.31 -4.58
N GLY A 598 12.79 16.15 -4.19
CA GLY A 598 14.22 15.87 -4.21
C GLY A 598 14.72 15.15 -5.47
N GLY A 599 13.86 14.91 -6.46
CA GLY A 599 14.22 14.11 -7.64
C GLY A 599 14.23 12.61 -7.42
N VAL A 600 13.65 12.11 -6.34
CA VAL A 600 13.48 10.67 -6.09
C VAL A 600 12.33 10.15 -6.95
N THR A 601 12.58 9.07 -7.71
CA THR A 601 11.62 8.47 -8.65
C THR A 601 11.13 7.09 -8.19
N ALA A 602 11.80 6.47 -7.24
CA ALA A 602 11.39 5.21 -6.60
C ALA A 602 11.73 5.21 -5.10
N VAL A 603 10.85 4.64 -4.27
CA VAL A 603 10.94 4.61 -2.81
C VAL A 603 10.53 3.24 -2.26
N GLN A 604 11.37 2.66 -1.41
CA GLN A 604 11.05 1.50 -0.56
C GLN A 604 10.43 1.97 0.76
N GLY A 605 9.40 1.28 1.26
CA GLY A 605 8.84 1.51 2.60
C GLY A 605 7.41 2.04 2.62
N SER A 606 6.67 1.86 1.54
CA SER A 606 5.22 2.07 1.51
C SER A 606 4.49 1.00 2.33
N PRO A 607 3.36 1.34 2.98
CA PRO A 607 2.55 0.36 3.72
C PRO A 607 1.81 -0.57 2.75
N SER A 608 1.83 -1.87 3.00
CA SER A 608 1.11 -2.89 2.21
C SER A 608 -0.40 -2.94 2.54
N SER A 609 -1.08 -1.81 2.41
CA SER A 609 -2.54 -1.68 2.47
C SER A 609 -3.09 -1.72 1.05
N GLY A 610 -4.10 -2.57 0.79
CA GLY A 610 -4.72 -2.71 -0.54
C GLY A 610 -5.59 -1.51 -0.89
N THR A 611 -4.94 -0.43 -1.33
CA THR A 611 -5.52 0.90 -1.55
C THR A 611 -4.74 1.59 -2.66
N ASP A 612 -5.07 1.22 -3.90
CA ASP A 612 -4.36 1.55 -5.14
C ASP A 612 -4.02 3.05 -5.31
N SER A 613 -4.78 3.93 -4.66
CA SER A 613 -4.75 5.40 -4.78
C SER A 613 -3.45 6.10 -4.38
N TRP A 614 -2.48 5.38 -3.81
CA TRP A 614 -1.11 5.87 -3.53
C TRP A 614 0.00 4.88 -3.88
N ASP A 615 -0.31 3.76 -4.53
CA ASP A 615 0.66 2.67 -4.71
C ASP A 615 1.65 2.90 -5.87
N SER A 616 1.37 3.84 -6.78
CA SER A 616 2.30 4.16 -7.90
C SER A 616 2.09 5.55 -8.53
N MET A 617 1.66 6.56 -7.74
CA MET A 617 1.14 7.80 -8.33
C MET A 617 2.24 8.77 -8.82
N LEU A 618 3.22 9.11 -7.96
CA LEU A 618 4.27 10.11 -8.27
C LEU A 618 5.67 9.53 -8.20
N SER A 619 5.88 8.53 -7.35
CA SER A 619 7.11 7.75 -7.22
C SER A 619 6.78 6.26 -7.25
N ARG A 620 7.68 5.43 -7.77
CA ARG A 620 7.50 3.98 -7.75
C ARG A 620 7.60 3.46 -6.32
N ASN A 621 6.55 2.81 -5.83
CA ASN A 621 6.66 1.91 -4.69
C ASN A 621 7.57 0.74 -5.09
N VAL A 622 8.69 0.55 -4.40
CA VAL A 622 9.67 -0.51 -4.72
C VAL A 622 9.11 -1.90 -4.40
N GLU A 623 8.27 -2.03 -3.37
CA GLU A 623 7.67 -3.30 -2.95
C GLU A 623 6.56 -3.84 -3.88
N LEU A 624 6.26 -3.19 -5.00
CA LEU A 624 5.20 -3.59 -5.92
C LEU A 624 5.72 -3.96 -7.31
N TYR A 625 4.83 -4.53 -8.12
CA TYR A 625 5.09 -4.97 -9.49
C TYR A 625 5.70 -3.84 -10.34
N ASN A 626 6.98 -3.97 -10.66
CA ASN A 626 7.74 -3.02 -11.48
C ASN A 626 8.46 -3.76 -12.60
N PHE A 627 8.53 -3.13 -13.78
CA PHE A 627 9.34 -3.60 -14.92
C PHE A 627 9.06 -5.04 -15.42
N GLY A 628 7.90 -5.59 -15.08
CA GLY A 628 7.51 -6.97 -15.41
C GLY A 628 7.86 -8.01 -14.32
N GLN A 629 8.18 -7.57 -13.11
CA GLN A 629 8.69 -8.39 -12.01
C GLN A 629 8.02 -8.03 -10.69
N ASP A 630 7.79 -9.02 -9.84
CA ASP A 630 7.35 -8.86 -8.45
C ASP A 630 8.06 -9.90 -7.57
N GLY A 631 9.15 -9.47 -6.96
CA GLY A 631 10.05 -10.31 -6.16
C GLY A 631 10.60 -9.57 -4.94
N MET A 632 9.95 -8.49 -4.51
CA MET A 632 10.42 -7.67 -3.40
C MET A 632 9.77 -8.09 -2.08
N TYR A 633 10.58 -8.24 -1.04
CA TYR A 633 10.14 -8.64 0.29
C TYR A 633 10.73 -7.71 1.36
N THR A 634 9.89 -7.15 2.22
CA THR A 634 10.34 -6.22 3.27
C THR A 634 10.13 -6.80 4.67
N CYS A 635 11.16 -6.68 5.51
CA CYS A 635 11.14 -6.91 6.94
C CYS A 635 11.61 -5.65 7.69
N ALA A 636 10.66 -4.87 8.21
CA ALA A 636 10.96 -3.86 9.23
C ALA A 636 11.20 -4.51 10.61
N VAL A 637 10.28 -5.37 11.07
CA VAL A 637 10.32 -5.99 12.41
C VAL A 637 9.93 -7.48 12.33
N CYS A 638 10.73 -8.28 11.64
CA CYS A 638 10.62 -9.74 11.70
C CYS A 638 11.56 -10.32 12.78
N GLY A 639 11.12 -11.40 13.43
CA GLY A 639 11.96 -12.20 14.32
C GLY A 639 13.01 -13.03 13.57
N ALA A 640 13.65 -12.50 12.53
CA ALA A 640 14.60 -13.27 11.71
C ALA A 640 15.83 -13.76 12.50
N TYR A 641 16.15 -13.13 13.62
CA TYR A 641 17.16 -13.60 14.57
C TYR A 641 16.62 -14.65 15.58
N GLU A 642 15.30 -14.77 15.76
CA GLU A 642 14.70 -15.68 16.76
C GLU A 642 14.88 -17.16 16.38
N PRO A 643 14.99 -18.11 17.34
CA PRO A 643 15.44 -19.47 17.03
C PRO A 643 14.51 -20.33 16.17
N ASP A 644 13.25 -19.93 16.00
CA ASP A 644 12.18 -20.64 15.29
C ASP A 644 11.86 -20.08 13.90
N TYR A 645 12.16 -18.81 13.63
CA TYR A 645 12.07 -18.26 12.27
C TYR A 645 13.08 -18.96 11.35
N THR A 646 12.60 -19.68 10.33
CA THR A 646 13.47 -20.38 9.37
C THR A 646 13.82 -19.54 8.14
N GLY A 647 12.96 -18.61 7.73
CA GLY A 647 13.09 -17.85 6.47
C GLY A 647 13.06 -18.72 5.21
N GLN A 648 12.66 -19.99 5.29
CA GLN A 648 12.79 -20.96 4.19
C GLN A 648 12.09 -20.51 2.90
N HIS A 649 11.00 -19.74 2.99
CA HIS A 649 10.29 -19.21 1.81
C HIS A 649 11.12 -18.21 1.00
N LEU A 650 12.02 -17.45 1.63
CA LEU A 650 12.96 -16.56 0.95
C LEU A 650 14.06 -17.38 0.25
N ILE A 651 14.61 -18.37 0.95
CA ILE A 651 15.60 -19.31 0.41
C ILE A 651 15.02 -20.07 -0.79
N ASP A 652 13.77 -20.53 -0.71
CA ASP A 652 13.08 -21.24 -1.79
C ASP A 652 12.81 -20.32 -3.01
N LYS A 653 12.52 -19.03 -2.78
CA LYS A 653 12.36 -18.01 -3.85
C LYS A 653 13.69 -17.65 -4.52
N SER A 654 14.76 -17.46 -3.74
CA SER A 654 16.12 -17.28 -4.24
C SER A 654 16.57 -18.45 -5.12
N ASN A 655 16.43 -19.68 -4.61
CA ASN A 655 16.72 -20.91 -5.37
C ASN A 655 15.83 -21.10 -6.62
N ALA A 656 14.71 -20.38 -6.73
CA ALA A 656 13.84 -20.38 -7.90
C ALA A 656 14.11 -19.20 -8.87
N GLY A 657 14.93 -18.21 -8.49
CA GLY A 657 15.09 -16.96 -9.24
C GLY A 657 13.83 -16.09 -9.25
N THR A 658 13.05 -16.11 -8.15
CA THR A 658 11.82 -15.31 -7.96
C THR A 658 11.88 -14.43 -6.69
N LEU A 659 13.09 -14.19 -6.19
CA LEU A 659 13.42 -13.12 -5.27
C LEU A 659 14.21 -12.07 -6.08
N ASN A 660 13.89 -10.79 -5.91
CA ASN A 660 14.62 -9.65 -6.47
C ASN A 660 15.37 -8.88 -5.39
N GLY A 661 14.77 -8.80 -4.19
CA GLY A 661 15.35 -8.12 -3.03
C GLY A 661 14.61 -8.50 -1.75
N TRP A 662 15.38 -8.70 -0.66
CA TRP A 662 14.89 -8.87 0.70
C TRP A 662 15.44 -7.76 1.60
N PHE A 663 14.63 -6.72 1.80
CA PHE A 663 14.93 -5.57 2.63
C PHE A 663 14.78 -5.94 4.11
N VAL A 664 15.85 -5.81 4.90
CA VAL A 664 15.84 -6.19 6.32
C VAL A 664 16.62 -5.20 7.20
N HIS A 665 15.93 -4.59 8.16
CA HIS A 665 16.55 -3.83 9.25
C HIS A 665 17.41 -4.76 10.11
N LEU A 666 18.73 -4.63 10.00
CA LEU A 666 19.67 -5.60 10.53
C LEU A 666 20.90 -4.93 11.14
N SER A 667 21.23 -5.29 12.38
CA SER A 667 22.34 -4.71 13.13
C SER A 667 22.24 -3.18 13.31
N GLU A 668 21.00 -2.68 13.37
CA GLU A 668 20.66 -1.29 13.67
C GLU A 668 21.01 -0.95 15.13
N GLY A 669 21.94 -0.02 15.32
CA GLY A 669 22.50 0.35 16.62
C GLY A 669 24.02 0.24 16.65
N VAL A 670 24.59 0.35 17.85
CA VAL A 670 26.05 0.41 18.10
C VAL A 670 26.52 -0.62 19.13
N ASP A 671 25.66 -1.60 19.50
CA ASP A 671 25.99 -2.62 20.50
C ASP A 671 26.12 -4.05 19.96
N ALA A 672 26.70 -4.90 20.83
CA ALA A 672 26.96 -6.31 20.54
C ALA A 672 25.71 -7.19 20.45
N SER A 673 24.52 -6.67 20.77
CA SER A 673 23.24 -7.35 20.53
C SER A 673 22.80 -7.14 19.09
N SER A 674 22.73 -5.89 18.63
CA SER A 674 22.46 -5.56 17.21
C SER A 674 23.44 -6.31 16.29
N LYS A 675 24.74 -6.28 16.62
CA LYS A 675 25.77 -7.01 15.86
C LYS A 675 25.55 -8.52 15.75
N ALA A 676 24.94 -9.13 16.76
CA ALA A 676 24.71 -10.58 16.79
C ALA A 676 23.52 -11.02 15.92
N GLU A 677 22.64 -10.11 15.52
CA GLU A 677 21.52 -10.37 14.61
C GLU A 677 22.02 -10.88 13.26
N PHE A 678 23.03 -10.20 12.68
CA PHE A 678 23.64 -10.62 11.41
C PHE A 678 24.18 -12.05 11.47
N ASP A 679 24.92 -12.40 12.52
CA ASP A 679 25.42 -13.77 12.68
C ASP A 679 24.26 -14.78 12.85
N ALA A 680 23.11 -14.38 13.42
CA ALA A 680 21.95 -15.25 13.51
C ALA A 680 21.30 -15.53 12.13
N LEU A 681 21.18 -14.51 11.26
CA LEU A 681 20.68 -14.68 9.89
C LEU A 681 21.69 -15.43 9.00
N TYR A 682 22.97 -15.09 9.09
CA TYR A 682 24.03 -15.75 8.32
C TYR A 682 24.12 -17.26 8.64
N ASN A 683 24.02 -17.65 9.91
CA ASN A 683 24.00 -19.06 10.30
C ASN A 683 22.73 -19.83 9.86
N LYS A 684 21.69 -19.14 9.37
CA LYS A 684 20.49 -19.75 8.76
C LYS A 684 20.58 -19.84 7.24
N GLY A 685 21.55 -19.19 6.60
CA GLY A 685 21.61 -19.02 5.15
C GLY A 685 20.66 -17.94 4.63
N LEU A 686 20.33 -16.94 5.46
CA LEU A 686 19.47 -15.80 5.10
C LEU A 686 20.25 -14.53 4.74
N ILE A 687 21.58 -14.61 4.60
CA ILE A 687 22.36 -13.58 3.91
C ILE A 687 22.73 -14.21 2.56
N MET A 688 22.12 -13.67 1.51
CA MET A 688 22.12 -14.13 0.11
C MET A 688 22.34 -12.91 -0.80
N ASP A 689 22.53 -13.10 -2.10
CA ASP A 689 22.73 -12.01 -3.07
C ASP A 689 21.55 -11.04 -3.13
N GLU A 690 20.30 -11.52 -2.96
CA GLU A 690 19.15 -10.62 -2.89
C GLU A 690 18.96 -9.95 -1.52
N THR A 691 19.88 -10.13 -0.55
CA THR A 691 19.70 -9.57 0.80
C THR A 691 20.15 -8.12 0.87
N VAL A 692 19.21 -7.24 1.25
CA VAL A 692 19.42 -5.80 1.36
C VAL A 692 19.46 -5.41 2.84
N VAL A 693 20.68 -5.26 3.36
CA VAL A 693 20.93 -4.95 4.78
C VAL A 693 20.68 -3.46 5.02
N ILE A 694 19.61 -3.15 5.76
CA ILE A 694 19.26 -1.79 6.13
C ILE A 694 20.04 -1.36 7.39
N HIS A 695 20.65 -0.18 7.31
CA HIS A 695 21.60 0.43 8.25
C HIS A 695 22.93 -0.32 8.40
N GLY A 696 22.93 -1.56 8.90
CA GLY A 696 24.16 -2.34 9.18
C GLY A 696 25.12 -1.72 10.22
N THR A 697 24.65 -0.80 11.05
CA THR A 697 25.50 0.11 11.86
C THR A 697 26.44 -0.60 12.84
N ALA A 698 26.05 -1.74 13.43
CA ALA A 698 26.88 -2.47 14.40
C ALA A 698 27.88 -3.48 13.77
N LEU A 699 27.93 -3.60 12.44
CA LEU A 699 28.75 -4.60 11.74
C LEU A 699 30.26 -4.29 11.81
N ASP A 700 31.11 -5.27 11.48
CA ASP A 700 32.54 -5.04 11.23
C ASP A 700 33.04 -5.71 9.95
N GLN A 701 34.32 -5.51 9.65
CA GLN A 701 35.08 -6.13 8.55
C GLN A 701 34.72 -7.61 8.32
N SER A 702 34.59 -8.42 9.37
CA SER A 702 34.30 -9.87 9.27
C SER A 702 32.83 -10.23 9.02
N GLN A 703 31.96 -9.22 8.94
CA GLN A 703 30.56 -9.33 8.55
C GLN A 703 30.34 -8.67 7.18
N PHE A 704 30.99 -7.54 6.88
CA PHE A 704 31.03 -7.00 5.53
C PHE A 704 31.78 -7.93 4.55
N GLU A 705 32.86 -8.61 4.97
CA GLU A 705 33.49 -9.69 4.19
C GLU A 705 32.50 -10.81 3.85
N LYS A 706 31.58 -11.15 4.75
CA LYS A 706 30.53 -12.17 4.49
C LYS A 706 29.41 -11.68 3.57
N MET A 707 29.14 -10.37 3.56
CA MET A 707 28.19 -9.77 2.62
C MET A 707 28.78 -9.78 1.20
N ALA A 708 30.03 -9.34 1.05
CA ALA A 708 30.76 -9.38 -0.22
C ALA A 708 31.13 -10.80 -0.68
N GLU A 709 31.18 -11.80 0.20
CA GLU A 709 31.28 -13.22 -0.19
C GLU A 709 30.01 -13.76 -0.90
N VAL A 710 28.89 -13.03 -0.84
CA VAL A 710 27.60 -13.39 -1.45
C VAL A 710 26.93 -12.22 -2.19
N ASP A 711 27.67 -11.16 -2.53
CA ASP A 711 27.18 -9.95 -3.24
C ASP A 711 25.97 -9.22 -2.57
N ALA A 712 25.76 -9.38 -1.25
CA ALA A 712 24.65 -8.75 -0.51
C ALA A 712 24.83 -7.22 -0.33
N GLY A 713 23.75 -6.46 -0.56
CA GLY A 713 23.75 -4.98 -0.53
C GLY A 713 23.63 -4.35 0.86
N LEU A 714 24.09 -3.10 0.98
CA LEU A 714 24.00 -2.28 2.19
C LEU A 714 23.29 -0.94 1.92
N VAL A 715 22.29 -0.59 2.72
CA VAL A 715 21.62 0.72 2.69
C VAL A 715 22.07 1.56 3.88
N TRP A 716 22.74 2.69 3.61
CA TRP A 716 23.26 3.61 4.62
C TRP A 716 22.31 4.79 4.87
N SER A 717 22.06 5.11 6.14
CA SER A 717 21.15 6.19 6.57
C SER A 717 21.81 7.06 7.66
N PRO A 718 22.83 7.86 7.30
CA PRO A 718 23.69 8.52 8.28
C PRO A 718 22.97 9.46 9.24
N ILE A 719 21.99 10.26 8.79
CA ILE A 719 21.31 11.20 9.69
C ILE A 719 20.46 10.49 10.76
N SER A 720 19.76 9.42 10.41
CA SER A 720 18.98 8.60 11.36
C SER A 720 19.89 7.92 12.37
N ASN A 721 20.98 7.30 11.89
CA ASN A 721 21.95 6.66 12.78
C ASN A 721 22.56 7.67 13.77
N LEU A 722 22.95 8.87 13.30
CA LEU A 722 23.47 9.93 14.15
C LEU A 722 22.40 10.49 15.13
N LEU A 723 21.15 10.66 14.69
CA LEU A 723 20.06 11.19 15.53
C LEU A 723 19.51 10.17 16.54
N LEU A 724 19.61 8.87 16.29
CA LEU A 724 19.17 7.82 17.23
C LEU A 724 20.31 7.29 18.10
N TYR A 725 21.45 6.94 17.49
CA TYR A 725 22.54 6.20 18.16
C TYR A 725 23.76 7.08 18.46
N GLY A 726 24.02 8.10 17.64
CA GLY A 726 25.12 9.07 17.80
C GLY A 726 26.36 8.77 16.95
N ASP A 727 26.42 7.58 16.36
CA ASP A 727 27.44 7.17 15.38
C ASP A 727 26.73 6.48 14.20
N THR A 728 27.44 6.25 13.09
CA THR A 728 26.89 5.63 11.87
C THR A 728 27.81 4.53 11.31
N THR A 729 27.29 3.79 10.35
CA THR A 729 27.90 2.60 9.76
C THR A 729 29.30 2.87 9.22
N ASP A 730 30.24 1.96 9.48
CA ASP A 730 31.60 2.02 8.94
C ASP A 730 31.62 1.63 7.45
N VAL A 731 31.06 2.51 6.62
CA VAL A 731 30.97 2.37 5.17
C VAL A 731 32.33 2.31 4.48
N VAL A 732 33.41 2.80 5.12
CA VAL A 732 34.78 2.62 4.60
C VAL A 732 35.20 1.17 4.73
N THR A 733 34.92 0.53 5.88
CA THR A 733 35.17 -0.91 6.07
C THR A 733 34.27 -1.77 5.16
N ALA A 734 33.02 -1.35 4.90
CA ALA A 734 32.14 -2.03 3.94
C ALA A 734 32.64 -1.96 2.49
N ASP A 735 33.00 -0.76 2.03
CA ASP A 735 33.59 -0.51 0.70
C ASP A 735 34.91 -1.28 0.50
N ASN A 736 35.82 -1.24 1.49
CA ASN A 736 37.08 -1.99 1.44
C ASN A 736 36.88 -3.53 1.46
N ALA A 737 35.70 -4.03 1.83
CA ALA A 737 35.33 -5.44 1.71
C ALA A 737 34.73 -5.78 0.33
N GLY A 738 34.24 -4.78 -0.42
CA GLY A 738 33.59 -4.95 -1.72
C GLY A 738 32.06 -5.00 -1.67
N VAL A 739 31.43 -4.47 -0.62
CA VAL A 739 29.97 -4.40 -0.49
C VAL A 739 29.41 -3.23 -1.31
N THR A 740 28.44 -3.47 -2.19
CA THR A 740 27.71 -2.39 -2.89
C THR A 740 26.85 -1.61 -1.87
N ILE A 741 27.03 -0.28 -1.84
CA ILE A 741 26.37 0.63 -0.88
C ILE A 741 25.39 1.55 -1.59
N SER A 742 24.18 1.67 -1.09
CA SER A 742 23.23 2.74 -1.42
C SER A 742 23.00 3.68 -0.22
N LEU A 743 22.37 4.83 -0.47
CA LEU A 743 22.09 5.87 0.51
C LEU A 743 20.58 6.15 0.55
N ALA A 744 19.99 6.19 1.76
CA ALA A 744 18.55 6.38 1.95
C ALA A 744 18.21 7.07 3.29
N PRO A 745 17.08 7.79 3.42
CA PRO A 745 16.81 8.70 4.54
C PRO A 745 16.14 8.04 5.76
N ASP A 746 15.70 6.78 5.69
CA ASP A 746 14.96 6.05 6.72
C ASP A 746 13.52 6.58 6.97
N TRP A 747 13.33 7.79 7.51
CA TRP A 747 11.98 8.34 7.80
C TRP A 747 12.00 9.77 8.34
N GLY A 748 11.01 10.60 8.02
CA GLY A 748 10.90 12.00 8.48
C GLY A 748 11.17 12.26 9.98
N PRO A 749 10.79 11.38 10.93
CA PRO A 749 11.12 11.53 12.35
C PRO A 749 12.60 11.48 12.74
N SER A 750 13.51 10.86 11.97
CA SER A 750 14.96 10.96 12.23
C SER A 750 15.85 11.07 10.97
N GLY A 751 15.23 11.16 9.80
CA GLY A 751 15.80 11.16 8.47
C GLY A 751 16.02 12.54 7.86
N SER A 752 16.52 12.53 6.62
CA SER A 752 16.34 13.65 5.69
C SER A 752 15.02 13.50 4.95
N LYS A 753 14.55 14.56 4.28
CA LYS A 753 13.26 14.54 3.58
C LYS A 753 13.27 13.69 2.30
N ASN A 754 14.45 13.42 1.74
CA ASN A 754 14.71 12.62 0.54
C ASN A 754 16.23 12.42 0.33
N ASN A 755 16.61 11.57 -0.64
CA ASN A 755 18.02 11.26 -0.97
C ASN A 755 18.87 12.48 -1.33
N LEU A 756 18.30 13.50 -2.00
CA LEU A 756 19.03 14.70 -2.36
C LEU A 756 19.58 15.43 -1.12
N HIS A 757 18.84 15.40 0.00
CA HIS A 757 19.30 15.96 1.26
C HIS A 757 20.20 15.00 2.05
N GLU A 758 19.97 13.69 1.99
CA GLU A 758 20.84 12.70 2.63
C GLU A 758 22.27 12.72 2.02
N LEU A 759 22.39 12.94 0.70
CA LEU A 759 23.67 13.14 0.00
C LEU A 759 24.58 14.18 0.69
N LYS A 760 23.99 15.23 1.27
CA LYS A 760 24.73 16.31 1.93
C LYS A 760 25.26 15.86 3.29
N VAL A 761 24.52 15.00 3.99
CA VAL A 761 24.97 14.37 5.24
C VAL A 761 26.10 13.38 4.93
N ALA A 762 25.94 12.54 3.91
CA ALA A 762 26.95 11.60 3.44
C ALA A 762 28.24 12.29 2.98
N ASP A 763 28.15 13.34 2.17
CA ASP A 763 29.31 14.12 1.71
C ASP A 763 30.00 14.89 2.86
N MET A 764 29.23 15.45 3.79
CA MET A 764 29.78 16.12 4.98
C MET A 764 30.55 15.14 5.85
N TRP A 765 29.98 13.96 6.13
CA TRP A 765 30.62 12.88 6.88
C TRP A 765 31.85 12.34 6.15
N ASN A 766 31.76 12.13 4.83
CA ASN A 766 32.88 11.70 4.00
C ASN A 766 34.06 12.67 4.08
N ARG A 767 33.82 13.98 3.90
CA ARG A 767 34.88 15.00 3.90
C ARG A 767 35.47 15.29 5.27
N GLU A 768 34.70 15.18 6.36
CA GLU A 768 35.13 15.55 7.71
C GLU A 768 35.61 14.35 8.55
N SER A 769 34.92 13.20 8.46
CA SER A 769 35.19 11.99 9.24
C SER A 769 35.99 10.94 8.44
N LEU A 770 35.62 10.70 7.17
CA LEU A 770 36.22 9.62 6.36
C LEU A 770 37.49 10.05 5.59
N ASN A 771 37.87 11.33 5.65
CA ASN A 771 39.00 11.95 4.94
C ASN A 771 38.83 12.09 3.41
N GLY A 772 37.59 12.04 2.90
CA GLY A 772 37.29 12.01 1.47
C GLY A 772 37.66 10.66 0.86
N HIS A 773 37.10 9.58 1.42
CA HIS A 773 37.29 8.21 0.95
C HIS A 773 36.57 8.00 -0.38
N PHE A 774 35.28 8.34 -0.41
CA PHE A 774 34.47 8.34 -1.64
C PHE A 774 34.70 9.64 -2.43
N SER A 775 34.71 9.56 -3.76
CA SER A 775 34.64 10.72 -4.66
C SER A 775 33.19 11.18 -4.85
N ASP A 776 33.01 12.36 -5.46
CA ASP A 776 31.68 12.86 -5.85
C ASP A 776 30.91 11.85 -6.73
N TYR A 777 31.63 11.06 -7.54
CA TYR A 777 31.02 10.09 -8.45
C TYR A 777 30.42 8.91 -7.69
N GLU A 778 31.19 8.28 -6.79
CA GLU A 778 30.74 7.14 -5.99
C GLU A 778 29.58 7.55 -5.06
N LEU A 779 29.59 8.78 -4.53
CA LEU A 779 28.45 9.33 -3.77
C LEU A 779 27.17 9.47 -4.61
N VAL A 780 27.26 9.74 -5.92
CA VAL A 780 26.10 9.78 -6.82
C VAL A 780 25.68 8.39 -7.27
N GLU A 781 26.60 7.43 -7.39
CA GLU A 781 26.27 6.02 -7.62
C GLU A 781 25.43 5.44 -6.48
N MET A 782 25.71 5.80 -5.22
CA MET A 782 24.93 5.39 -4.03
C MET A 782 23.43 5.74 -4.09
N VAL A 783 23.02 6.73 -4.90
CA VAL A 783 21.61 7.13 -5.06
C VAL A 783 21.05 6.86 -6.46
N THR A 784 21.84 6.23 -7.35
CA THR A 784 21.44 5.90 -8.72
C THR A 784 21.81 4.45 -9.10
N CYS A 785 23.02 4.20 -9.59
CA CYS A 785 23.47 2.88 -10.05
C CYS A 785 23.45 1.81 -8.95
N ASN A 786 24.02 2.08 -7.77
CA ASN A 786 24.12 1.10 -6.70
C ASN A 786 22.74 0.76 -6.13
N ALA A 787 21.86 1.75 -6.06
CA ALA A 787 20.48 1.56 -5.65
C ALA A 787 19.68 0.73 -6.69
N ALA A 788 19.92 0.93 -7.98
CA ALA A 788 19.36 0.05 -9.01
C ALA A 788 19.98 -1.37 -8.98
N GLU A 789 21.27 -1.51 -8.68
CA GLU A 789 21.95 -2.81 -8.57
C GLU A 789 21.45 -3.64 -7.40
N ILE A 790 21.40 -3.06 -6.19
CA ILE A 790 20.91 -3.69 -4.96
C ILE A 790 19.44 -4.13 -5.07
N ALA A 791 18.64 -3.44 -5.88
CA ALA A 791 17.25 -3.82 -6.19
C ALA A 791 17.09 -4.73 -7.42
N ASN A 792 18.18 -5.22 -8.05
CA ASN A 792 18.13 -5.98 -9.30
C ASN A 792 17.33 -5.27 -10.43
N TRP A 793 17.41 -3.95 -10.44
CA TRP A 793 16.74 -3.01 -11.34
C TRP A 793 17.69 -2.30 -12.32
N GLN A 794 18.99 -2.63 -12.30
CA GLN A 794 20.06 -2.05 -13.13
C GLN A 794 19.86 -2.26 -14.65
N GLY A 795 18.97 -3.17 -15.05
CA GLY A 795 18.51 -3.32 -16.44
C GLY A 795 17.43 -2.33 -16.88
N PHE A 796 16.85 -1.55 -15.96
CA PHE A 796 15.64 -0.74 -16.19
C PHE A 796 15.82 0.74 -15.82
N VAL A 797 16.50 1.05 -14.72
CA VAL A 797 16.68 2.40 -14.15
C VAL A 797 18.09 2.57 -13.56
N GLY A 798 18.39 3.72 -12.95
CA GLY A 798 19.70 4.03 -12.34
C GLY A 798 20.78 4.50 -13.32
N GLN A 799 20.55 4.40 -14.63
CA GLN A 799 21.38 4.92 -15.72
C GLN A 799 20.53 5.59 -16.81
N ILE A 800 21.15 6.40 -17.68
CA ILE A 800 20.48 6.99 -18.86
C ILE A 800 21.00 6.29 -20.13
N GLY A 801 20.25 5.30 -20.60
CA GLY A 801 20.58 4.50 -21.79
C GLY A 801 19.35 4.15 -22.62
N ALA A 802 19.55 3.80 -23.90
CA ALA A 802 18.44 3.38 -24.76
C ALA A 802 17.91 1.99 -24.34
N GLY A 803 16.60 1.90 -24.10
CA GLY A 803 15.93 0.70 -23.58
C GLY A 803 15.64 0.75 -22.07
N MET A 804 16.09 1.77 -21.35
CA MET A 804 15.74 2.03 -19.95
C MET A 804 14.47 2.88 -19.84
N PHE A 805 13.83 2.87 -18.66
CA PHE A 805 12.69 3.73 -18.36
C PHE A 805 13.14 5.18 -18.17
N ALA A 806 12.28 6.12 -18.56
CA ALA A 806 12.52 7.55 -18.43
C ALA A 806 12.23 8.06 -17.01
N ASP A 807 12.96 7.50 -16.05
CA ASP A 807 13.01 7.93 -14.66
C ASP A 807 14.22 8.85 -14.49
N LEU A 808 14.01 10.16 -14.36
CA LEU A 808 15.04 11.19 -14.53
C LEU A 808 14.84 12.36 -13.54
N VAL A 809 15.95 12.94 -13.08
CA VAL A 809 15.96 14.26 -12.40
C VAL A 809 16.78 15.26 -13.21
N VAL A 810 16.25 16.47 -13.32
CA VAL A 810 16.89 17.63 -13.94
C VAL A 810 17.22 18.65 -12.85
N VAL A 811 18.49 19.07 -12.79
CA VAL A 811 19.01 19.99 -11.76
C VAL A 811 19.82 21.10 -12.41
N ASP A 812 19.70 22.32 -11.89
CA ASP A 812 20.35 23.50 -12.43
C ASP A 812 21.88 23.36 -12.57
N THR A 813 22.44 23.94 -13.63
CA THR A 813 23.87 23.76 -13.97
C THR A 813 24.72 24.88 -13.38
N PHE A 814 25.29 24.64 -12.20
CA PHE A 814 26.11 25.63 -11.47
C PHE A 814 27.54 25.16 -11.13
N HIS A 815 27.96 23.95 -11.54
CA HIS A 815 29.36 23.49 -11.48
C HIS A 815 29.89 22.97 -12.83
N ASP A 816 31.22 23.05 -13.03
CA ASP A 816 31.92 22.28 -14.07
C ASP A 816 31.82 20.77 -13.77
N ASN A 817 32.02 20.35 -12.51
CA ASN A 817 31.89 18.98 -12.06
C ASN A 817 30.40 18.59 -11.88
N PRO A 818 29.84 17.68 -12.70
CA PRO A 818 28.42 17.34 -12.63
C PRO A 818 28.05 16.56 -11.36
N TYR A 819 28.96 15.77 -10.79
CA TYR A 819 28.67 15.00 -9.58
C TYR A 819 28.61 15.92 -8.36
N ARG A 820 29.54 16.89 -8.27
CA ARG A 820 29.50 17.98 -7.29
C ARG A 820 28.24 18.82 -7.41
N ASN A 821 27.79 19.07 -8.65
CA ASN A 821 26.57 19.81 -8.97
C ASN A 821 25.32 19.16 -8.35
N LEU A 822 25.21 17.82 -8.35
CA LEU A 822 24.06 17.13 -7.75
C LEU A 822 24.13 17.15 -6.21
N ILE A 823 25.30 16.87 -5.64
CA ILE A 823 25.48 16.81 -4.17
C ILE A 823 25.24 18.19 -3.52
N GLU A 824 25.61 19.29 -4.18
CA GLU A 824 25.38 20.66 -3.68
C GLU A 824 24.01 21.27 -4.07
N ALA A 825 23.16 20.56 -4.80
CA ALA A 825 21.84 21.07 -5.21
C ALA A 825 20.82 21.00 -4.06
N ILE A 826 20.06 22.09 -3.88
CA ILE A 826 18.99 22.20 -2.87
C ILE A 826 17.62 22.34 -3.55
N ASP A 827 16.55 22.42 -2.76
CA ASP A 827 15.14 22.40 -3.22
C ASP A 827 14.80 23.35 -4.39
N PRO A 828 15.35 24.59 -4.47
CA PRO A 828 15.11 25.47 -5.62
C PRO A 828 15.79 25.00 -6.91
N ASP A 829 16.87 24.21 -6.83
CA ASP A 829 17.72 23.84 -7.97
C ASP A 829 17.16 22.63 -8.75
N VAL A 830 16.16 21.91 -8.21
CA VAL A 830 15.46 20.80 -8.89
C VAL A 830 14.51 21.39 -9.93
N ARG A 831 14.89 21.30 -11.20
CA ARG A 831 14.18 21.89 -12.35
C ARG A 831 13.01 21.02 -12.80
N LEU A 832 13.15 19.69 -12.75
CA LEU A 832 12.14 18.74 -13.20
C LEU A 832 12.43 17.34 -12.63
N THR A 833 11.39 16.63 -12.20
CA THR A 833 11.40 15.22 -11.81
C THR A 833 10.44 14.47 -12.72
N ILE A 834 10.91 13.37 -13.31
CA ILE A 834 10.19 12.58 -14.30
C ILE A 834 10.17 11.12 -13.84
N VAL A 835 9.00 10.50 -13.83
CA VAL A 835 8.81 9.08 -13.51
C VAL A 835 8.05 8.42 -14.64
N GLN A 836 8.58 7.32 -15.19
CA GLN A 836 8.01 6.63 -16.37
C GLN A 836 7.75 7.59 -17.55
N GLY A 837 8.61 8.60 -17.75
CA GLY A 837 8.44 9.63 -18.78
C GLY A 837 7.34 10.67 -18.50
N LYS A 838 6.63 10.61 -17.36
CA LYS A 838 5.68 11.64 -16.94
C LYS A 838 6.39 12.71 -16.11
N ALA A 839 6.19 13.98 -16.42
CA ALA A 839 6.65 15.08 -15.56
C ALA A 839 5.69 15.24 -14.36
N VAL A 840 6.18 14.99 -13.14
CA VAL A 840 5.35 14.98 -11.90
C VAL A 840 5.62 16.16 -10.97
N PHE A 841 6.84 16.70 -11.01
CA PHE A 841 7.25 17.86 -10.19
C PHE A 841 8.30 18.67 -10.95
N GLY A 842 8.34 20.00 -10.77
CA GLY A 842 9.42 20.81 -11.33
C GLY A 842 9.16 22.31 -11.31
N ASP A 843 9.88 23.05 -12.13
CA ASP A 843 9.57 24.45 -12.39
C ASP A 843 8.28 24.62 -13.18
N ILE A 844 7.61 25.74 -12.90
CA ILE A 844 6.34 26.11 -13.50
C ILE A 844 6.44 26.21 -15.04
N ASP A 845 7.59 26.60 -15.60
CA ASP A 845 7.73 26.75 -17.06
C ASP A 845 7.92 25.39 -17.78
N LEU A 846 8.73 24.48 -17.24
CA LEU A 846 8.86 23.11 -17.74
C LEU A 846 7.57 22.30 -17.54
N MET A 847 6.95 22.37 -16.37
CA MET A 847 5.65 21.73 -16.12
C MET A 847 4.55 22.31 -17.03
N THR A 848 4.52 23.63 -17.27
CA THR A 848 3.61 24.23 -18.26
C THR A 848 3.92 23.78 -19.70
N ALA A 849 5.18 23.55 -20.04
CA ALA A 849 5.57 23.09 -21.38
C ALA A 849 5.18 21.63 -21.65
N MET A 850 5.20 20.77 -20.62
CA MET A 850 4.95 19.32 -20.75
C MET A 850 3.52 18.88 -20.37
N LYS A 851 2.89 19.55 -19.39
CA LYS A 851 1.52 19.27 -18.88
C LYS A 851 0.50 20.40 -19.13
N GLY A 852 0.91 21.53 -19.71
CA GLY A 852 -0.02 22.62 -20.05
C GLY A 852 -0.54 23.37 -18.81
N ASP A 853 -1.84 23.23 -18.51
CA ASP A 853 -2.48 23.76 -17.29
C ASP A 853 -2.88 22.67 -16.26
N ASP A 854 -2.36 21.45 -16.44
CA ASP A 854 -2.60 20.29 -15.57
C ASP A 854 -1.48 20.10 -14.52
N TRP A 855 -1.47 21.00 -13.52
CA TRP A 855 -0.56 21.00 -12.36
C TRP A 855 -1.02 22.04 -11.32
N GLU A 856 -0.56 21.89 -10.06
CA GLU A 856 -0.80 22.82 -8.95
C GLU A 856 0.46 23.53 -8.45
N TYR A 857 0.27 24.67 -7.78
CA TYR A 857 1.36 25.46 -7.20
C TYR A 857 1.76 24.93 -5.82
N ILE A 858 3.04 24.57 -5.66
CA ILE A 858 3.65 24.33 -4.36
C ILE A 858 4.70 25.42 -4.06
N ASN A 859 4.67 25.97 -2.84
CA ASN A 859 5.33 27.25 -2.53
C ASN A 859 6.42 27.10 -1.46
N GLY A 860 7.67 27.37 -1.85
CA GLY A 860 8.82 27.43 -0.95
C GLY A 860 9.08 28.83 -0.41
N SER A 861 10.06 28.93 0.49
CA SER A 861 10.48 30.22 1.07
C SER A 861 11.33 31.03 0.07
N GLY A 862 10.65 31.71 -0.86
CA GLY A 862 11.25 32.60 -1.87
C GLY A 862 11.16 32.11 -3.31
N PHE A 863 10.65 30.88 -3.52
CA PHE A 863 10.48 30.24 -4.82
C PHE A 863 9.12 29.52 -4.88
N SER A 864 8.64 29.19 -6.08
CA SER A 864 7.45 28.36 -6.29
C SER A 864 7.77 27.31 -7.34
N LYS A 865 7.33 26.08 -7.10
CA LYS A 865 7.41 24.95 -8.03
C LYS A 865 5.99 24.57 -8.46
N ALA A 866 5.90 23.71 -9.46
CA ALA A 866 4.67 23.06 -9.88
C ALA A 866 4.75 21.57 -9.55
N VAL A 867 3.64 21.00 -9.10
CA VAL A 867 3.47 19.57 -8.84
C VAL A 867 2.16 19.11 -9.45
N ASP A 868 2.17 17.96 -10.10
CA ASP A 868 0.95 17.27 -10.48
C ASP A 868 0.73 16.14 -9.47
N VAL A 869 -0.28 16.28 -8.62
CA VAL A 869 -0.73 15.22 -7.69
C VAL A 869 -2.04 14.57 -8.14
N THR A 870 -2.47 14.89 -9.36
CA THR A 870 -3.74 14.45 -9.90
C THR A 870 -3.58 13.31 -10.90
N SER A 871 -4.39 12.27 -10.71
CA SER A 871 -4.51 11.15 -11.63
C SER A 871 -6.00 10.92 -11.92
N THR A 872 -6.41 11.09 -13.17
CA THR A 872 -7.75 10.67 -13.64
C THR A 872 -7.90 9.16 -13.67
N SER A 873 -6.82 8.43 -13.40
CA SER A 873 -6.73 6.97 -13.50
C SER A 873 -6.72 6.23 -12.16
N GLU A 874 -6.66 6.92 -11.01
CA GLU A 874 -6.82 6.34 -9.67
C GLU A 874 -8.16 6.72 -9.03
N ILE A 875 -8.74 5.81 -8.24
CA ILE A 875 -9.78 6.16 -7.27
C ILE A 875 -9.14 7.14 -6.25
N GLU A 876 -9.84 8.21 -5.87
CA GLU A 876 -9.27 9.37 -5.14
C GLU A 876 -8.09 10.09 -5.82
N GLY A 877 -7.68 9.70 -7.03
CA GLY A 877 -6.60 10.35 -7.78
C GLY A 877 -6.86 11.82 -8.09
N MET A 878 -8.12 12.27 -8.08
CA MET A 878 -8.51 13.66 -8.31
C MET A 878 -8.50 14.56 -7.05
N GLN A 879 -7.84 14.14 -5.97
CA GLN A 879 -7.54 15.00 -4.82
C GLN A 879 -6.59 16.14 -5.24
N THR A 880 -6.90 17.38 -4.85
CA THR A 880 -6.00 18.52 -5.11
C THR A 880 -4.93 18.65 -4.03
N TRP A 881 -3.77 19.21 -4.38
CA TRP A 881 -2.70 19.53 -3.43
C TRP A 881 -3.19 20.45 -2.30
N GLU A 882 -4.00 21.48 -2.62
CA GLU A 882 -4.61 22.34 -1.59
C GLU A 882 -5.48 21.53 -0.61
N SER A 883 -6.14 20.45 -1.06
CA SER A 883 -6.93 19.56 -0.19
C SER A 883 -6.04 18.69 0.70
N ILE A 884 -5.01 18.06 0.10
CA ILE A 884 -4.03 17.20 0.79
C ILE A 884 -3.32 18.00 1.90
N GLU A 885 -2.69 19.13 1.55
CA GLU A 885 -1.92 19.96 2.47
C GLU A 885 -2.82 20.52 3.60
N SER A 886 -4.02 21.01 3.27
CA SER A 886 -4.89 21.65 4.26
C SER A 886 -5.61 20.66 5.20
N GLY A 887 -5.97 19.48 4.70
CA GLY A 887 -6.56 18.40 5.50
C GLY A 887 -5.56 17.79 6.48
N LEU A 888 -4.36 17.41 6.01
CA LEU A 888 -3.30 16.92 6.90
C LEU A 888 -2.85 18.00 7.90
N SER A 889 -2.79 19.27 7.48
CA SER A 889 -2.53 20.40 8.37
C SER A 889 -3.60 20.59 9.45
N MET A 890 -4.84 20.16 9.20
CA MET A 890 -5.91 20.14 10.21
C MET A 890 -5.73 18.95 11.16
N ALA A 891 -5.50 17.75 10.62
CA ALA A 891 -5.32 16.53 11.40
C ALA A 891 -4.16 16.64 12.42
N MET A 892 -2.99 17.09 11.97
CA MET A 892 -1.78 17.22 12.81
C MET A 892 -1.92 18.22 13.96
N ARG A 893 -2.85 19.19 13.89
CA ARG A 893 -3.09 20.13 14.99
C ARG A 893 -3.87 19.53 16.15
N ASN A 894 -4.59 18.43 15.95
CA ASN A 894 -5.40 17.74 16.97
C ASN A 894 -6.29 18.70 17.81
N GLU A 895 -6.88 19.71 17.18
CA GLU A 895 -7.74 20.69 17.84
C GLU A 895 -9.07 20.06 18.29
N PHE A 896 -9.53 20.40 19.50
CA PHE A 896 -10.68 19.74 20.16
C PHE A 896 -11.97 19.80 19.32
N ASP A 897 -12.28 20.97 18.75
CA ASP A 897 -13.49 21.15 17.93
C ASP A 897 -13.39 20.39 16.59
N ASP A 898 -12.19 20.27 16.02
CA ASP A 898 -11.94 19.59 14.74
C ASP A 898 -11.95 18.05 14.93
N ILE A 899 -11.34 17.53 16.00
CA ILE A 899 -11.48 16.11 16.42
C ILE A 899 -12.96 15.75 16.56
N LYS A 900 -13.73 16.57 17.28
CA LYS A 900 -15.15 16.33 17.52
C LYS A 900 -16.01 16.37 16.25
N ALA A 901 -15.59 17.12 15.24
CA ALA A 901 -16.31 17.27 13.99
C ALA A 901 -16.10 16.10 13.01
N ASN A 902 -14.95 15.41 13.09
CA ASN A 902 -14.53 14.42 12.09
C ASN A 902 -14.42 12.99 12.63
N TRP A 903 -14.02 12.78 13.90
CA TRP A 903 -13.79 11.42 14.42
C TRP A 903 -15.10 10.70 14.74
N ASN A 904 -15.39 9.66 13.97
CA ASN A 904 -16.57 8.81 14.10
C ASN A 904 -16.77 8.28 15.53
N GLU A 905 -15.69 7.83 16.20
CA GLU A 905 -15.75 7.22 17.54
C GLU A 905 -16.19 8.15 18.69
N VAL A 906 -16.14 9.48 18.49
CA VAL A 906 -16.52 10.48 19.52
C VAL A 906 -17.71 11.37 19.14
N SER A 907 -18.29 11.16 17.96
CA SER A 907 -19.35 11.99 17.37
C SER A 907 -20.56 12.27 18.30
N ASP A 908 -21.00 11.26 19.06
CA ASP A 908 -22.11 11.34 20.02
C ASP A 908 -21.74 11.87 21.42
N MET A 909 -20.45 12.13 21.71
CA MET A 909 -20.00 12.54 23.05
C MET A 909 -20.33 14.01 23.38
N SER A 910 -20.71 14.29 24.63
CA SER A 910 -20.70 15.68 25.13
C SER A 910 -19.28 16.17 25.39
N ASP A 911 -19.09 17.49 25.45
CA ASP A 911 -17.77 18.10 25.58
C ASP A 911 -17.03 17.66 26.85
N SER A 912 -17.77 17.27 27.91
CA SER A 912 -17.17 16.70 29.13
C SER A 912 -16.71 15.26 28.92
N GLU A 913 -17.51 14.45 28.22
CA GLU A 913 -17.20 13.05 27.96
C GLU A 913 -16.01 12.93 26.99
N LEU A 914 -15.92 13.81 25.98
CA LEU A 914 -14.75 13.90 25.10
C LEU A 914 -13.49 14.36 25.84
N ASN A 915 -13.57 15.33 26.76
CA ASN A 915 -12.40 15.73 27.57
C ASN A 915 -11.94 14.60 28.50
N ASP A 916 -12.87 13.91 29.17
CA ASP A 916 -12.54 12.76 30.03
C ASP A 916 -11.99 11.58 29.21
N TRP A 917 -12.51 11.34 27.99
CA TRP A 917 -12.02 10.31 27.07
C TRP A 917 -10.62 10.63 26.55
N LEU A 918 -10.38 11.82 26.00
CA LEU A 918 -9.04 12.25 25.56
C LEU A 918 -8.00 12.13 26.68
N GLY A 919 -8.39 12.49 27.91
CA GLY A 919 -7.55 12.36 29.11
C GLY A 919 -7.33 10.92 29.61
N THR A 920 -7.85 9.90 28.92
CA THR A 920 -7.60 8.49 29.22
C THR A 920 -7.05 7.71 28.02
N THR A 921 -7.50 8.01 26.80
CA THR A 921 -6.99 7.41 25.55
C THR A 921 -5.57 7.89 25.25
N PHE A 922 -5.29 9.18 25.44
CA PHE A 922 -3.98 9.80 25.15
C PHE A 922 -3.17 10.12 26.42
N ASP A 923 -3.36 9.30 27.47
CA ASP A 923 -2.57 9.32 28.72
C ASP A 923 -1.25 8.52 28.57
N GLY A 924 -1.20 7.55 27.66
CA GLY A 924 0.01 6.80 27.27
C GLY A 924 0.78 6.21 28.46
N ASP A 925 2.08 6.49 28.52
CA ASP A 925 2.95 6.06 29.63
C ASP A 925 2.99 7.02 30.83
N TYR A 926 2.44 8.23 30.70
CA TYR A 926 2.39 9.22 31.78
C TYR A 926 1.48 8.72 32.92
N LYS A 927 0.34 8.11 32.56
CA LYS A 927 -0.61 7.46 33.48
C LYS A 927 -1.08 8.41 34.59
N ASP A 928 -1.22 9.69 34.25
CA ASP A 928 -1.62 10.79 35.13
C ASP A 928 -3.02 11.36 34.83
N ASN A 929 -3.71 10.76 33.85
CA ASN A 929 -5.08 11.08 33.39
C ASN A 929 -5.15 12.49 32.78
N VAL A 930 -4.14 12.84 31.98
CA VAL A 930 -4.05 14.07 31.19
C VAL A 930 -3.94 13.69 29.71
N ASN A 931 -4.55 14.50 28.84
CA ASN A 931 -4.37 14.35 27.40
C ASN A 931 -2.99 14.87 26.99
N HIS A 932 -2.11 13.99 26.50
CA HIS A 932 -0.78 14.34 25.98
C HIS A 932 -0.70 14.35 24.44
N LEU A 933 -1.83 14.22 23.73
CA LEU A 933 -1.89 14.36 22.27
C LEU A 933 -1.41 15.75 21.86
N LYS A 934 -0.32 15.82 21.08
CA LYS A 934 0.31 17.08 20.70
C LYS A 934 -0.45 17.79 19.57
N SER A 935 -0.30 19.11 19.53
CA SER A 935 -0.62 19.92 18.35
C SER A 935 0.67 20.18 17.59
N MET A 936 0.74 19.75 16.33
CA MET A 936 1.93 19.81 15.48
C MET A 936 1.59 20.45 14.13
N THR A 937 2.62 20.93 13.43
CA THR A 937 2.55 21.22 11.99
C THR A 937 2.97 19.97 11.22
N LEU A 938 2.64 19.94 9.93
CA LEU A 938 3.32 19.04 8.99
C LEU A 938 4.82 19.35 8.95
N ASP A 939 5.60 18.36 8.53
CA ASP A 939 6.95 18.61 8.05
C ASP A 939 6.91 19.39 6.72
N PRO A 940 7.57 20.54 6.58
CA PRO A 940 7.59 21.27 5.32
C PRO A 940 8.19 20.45 4.18
N ILE A 941 7.56 20.44 2.99
CA ILE A 941 8.05 19.69 1.82
C ILE A 941 9.52 20.00 1.47
N PHE A 942 9.93 21.25 1.67
CA PHE A 942 11.29 21.71 1.38
C PHE A 942 12.16 21.82 2.63
N THR A 943 13.44 21.49 2.50
CA THR A 943 14.44 21.62 3.58
C THR A 943 14.99 23.06 3.66
N MET A 944 15.12 23.76 2.53
CA MET A 944 15.61 25.14 2.51
C MET A 944 14.72 26.10 3.32
N ASN A 945 15.30 26.71 4.36
CA ASN A 945 14.66 27.60 5.35
C ASN A 945 13.79 26.89 6.42
N ASP A 946 13.86 25.56 6.56
CA ASP A 946 13.26 24.89 7.72
C ASP A 946 14.10 25.12 8.99
N GLU A 947 13.83 26.24 9.68
CA GLU A 947 14.49 26.59 10.94
C GLU A 947 14.33 25.50 12.03
N ARG A 948 13.28 24.66 11.98
CA ARG A 948 13.08 23.58 12.96
C ARG A 948 13.98 22.39 12.65
N TYR A 949 14.02 21.94 11.41
CA TYR A 949 14.85 20.80 10.98
C TYR A 949 16.31 21.00 11.44
N PHE A 950 16.88 22.18 11.13
CA PHE A 950 18.24 22.51 11.56
C PHE A 950 18.37 22.73 13.08
N ASP A 951 17.39 23.31 13.79
CA ASP A 951 17.47 23.47 15.25
C ASP A 951 17.47 22.12 16.00
N VAL A 952 16.67 21.15 15.58
CA VAL A 952 16.64 19.81 16.19
C VAL A 952 17.99 19.10 15.99
N ILE A 953 18.52 19.10 14.76
CA ILE A 953 19.85 18.52 14.47
C ILE A 953 20.95 19.21 15.28
N ASN A 954 20.97 20.55 15.34
CA ASN A 954 21.98 21.31 16.08
C ASN A 954 21.88 21.18 17.62
N ARG A 955 20.73 20.73 18.15
CA ARG A 955 20.56 20.47 19.59
C ARG A 955 20.83 19.02 19.98
N SER A 956 20.84 18.07 19.04
CA SER A 956 21.15 16.66 19.30
C SER A 956 22.61 16.48 19.72
N ALA A 957 22.84 16.28 21.01
CA ALA A 957 24.18 16.21 21.60
C ALA A 957 24.99 14.99 21.14
N HIS A 958 24.30 13.87 20.84
CA HIS A 958 24.90 12.63 20.36
C HIS A 958 25.16 12.68 18.84
N ALA A 959 24.25 13.23 18.03
CA ALA A 959 24.53 13.45 16.60
C ALA A 959 25.71 14.41 16.34
N ASN A 960 25.94 15.35 17.28
CA ASN A 960 27.07 16.28 17.25
C ASN A 960 28.30 15.77 18.04
N TYR A 961 28.38 14.48 18.36
CA TYR A 961 29.49 13.93 19.15
C TYR A 961 30.77 13.79 18.32
N HIS A 962 30.67 13.15 17.16
CA HIS A 962 31.80 12.90 16.25
C HIS A 962 32.02 14.03 15.23
N ILE A 963 30.97 14.78 14.89
CA ILE A 963 30.98 15.81 13.84
C ILE A 963 30.23 17.08 14.26
N ASP A 964 30.58 18.23 13.67
CA ASP A 964 29.86 19.50 13.87
C ASP A 964 28.73 19.62 12.83
N MET A 965 27.52 19.18 13.19
CA MET A 965 26.38 19.14 12.27
C MET A 965 25.89 20.54 11.86
N SER A 966 26.36 21.62 12.50
CA SER A 966 26.00 22.98 12.08
C SER A 966 26.50 23.30 10.66
N LYS A 967 27.55 22.60 10.20
CA LYS A 967 28.06 22.64 8.82
C LYS A 967 27.05 22.15 7.79
N LEU A 968 26.05 21.35 8.15
CA LEU A 968 25.01 20.91 7.23
C LEU A 968 24.21 22.11 6.69
N TYR A 969 24.10 23.19 7.47
CA TYR A 969 23.46 24.43 7.03
C TYR A 969 24.27 25.21 5.97
N ASP A 970 25.60 25.03 5.88
CA ASP A 970 26.44 25.74 4.92
C ASP A 970 26.09 25.39 3.46
N TYR A 971 25.49 24.21 3.20
CA TYR A 971 24.94 23.84 1.88
C TYR A 971 23.70 24.66 1.49
N TYR A 972 23.03 25.30 2.45
CA TYR A 972 21.76 26.01 2.27
C TYR A 972 21.90 27.55 2.38
N ASP A 973 23.05 28.10 2.81
CA ASP A 973 23.37 29.55 2.79
C ASP A 973 23.71 30.06 1.37
N ILE A 974 22.90 29.65 0.40
CA ILE A 974 23.09 29.92 -1.03
C ILE A 974 22.55 31.32 -1.38
N ASN A 975 23.40 32.11 -2.04
CA ASN A 975 23.08 33.47 -2.46
C ASN A 975 22.68 33.49 -3.95
N TYR A 976 21.40 33.27 -4.22
CA TYR A 976 20.78 33.41 -5.53
C TYR A 976 20.81 34.86 -6.06
N ASP A 977 20.80 35.01 -7.39
CA ASP A 977 20.86 36.30 -8.08
C ASP A 977 19.47 36.98 -8.22
N ALA A 978 19.34 38.04 -9.03
CA ALA A 978 18.08 38.78 -9.21
C ALA A 978 17.04 38.10 -10.14
N ASN A 979 17.42 37.04 -10.86
CA ASN A 979 16.54 36.20 -11.67
C ASN A 979 16.10 34.96 -10.90
N GLY A 980 16.97 34.47 -10.01
CA GLY A 980 16.86 33.17 -9.33
C GLY A 980 18.07 32.26 -9.57
N ASP A 981 19.12 32.73 -10.26
CA ASP A 981 20.23 31.88 -10.71
C ASP A 981 21.29 31.68 -9.60
N ARG A 982 21.91 30.49 -9.51
CA ARG A 982 23.14 30.28 -8.71
C ARG A 982 24.37 30.81 -9.46
N PRO A 983 25.38 31.41 -8.79
CA PRO A 983 26.65 31.75 -9.43
C PRO A 983 27.42 30.50 -9.86
N TYR A 984 27.72 30.37 -11.15
CA TYR A 984 28.48 29.23 -11.69
C TYR A 984 29.89 29.12 -11.08
N ILE A 985 30.26 27.92 -10.63
CA ILE A 985 31.53 27.57 -10.00
C ILE A 985 32.41 26.83 -11.01
N THR A 986 33.65 27.31 -11.16
CA THR A 986 34.66 26.69 -12.03
C THR A 986 35.56 25.78 -11.21
N ASP A 987 35.45 24.47 -11.42
CA ASP A 987 36.14 23.45 -10.63
C ASP A 987 37.53 23.17 -11.22
N SER A 988 38.55 23.93 -10.77
CA SER A 988 39.90 23.93 -11.39
C SER A 988 40.61 22.58 -11.43
N ASP A 989 40.15 21.64 -10.62
CA ASP A 989 40.76 20.33 -10.42
C ASP A 989 39.92 19.22 -11.11
N TYR A 990 38.70 19.53 -11.56
CA TYR A 990 37.90 18.70 -12.46
C TYR A 990 38.34 18.92 -13.90
N ASN A 991 38.91 17.89 -14.52
CA ASN A 991 39.31 17.91 -15.93
C ASN A 991 38.45 16.89 -16.68
N ASN A 992 37.27 17.31 -17.16
CA ASN A 992 36.42 16.48 -18.01
C ASN A 992 37.24 15.97 -19.22
N ASN A 993 37.50 14.66 -19.27
CA ASN A 993 38.42 14.06 -20.22
C ASN A 993 37.74 13.58 -21.51
N THR A 994 36.83 14.40 -22.07
CA THR A 994 36.13 14.25 -23.37
C THR A 994 37.05 14.18 -24.61
N ASN A 995 38.35 13.89 -24.44
CA ASN A 995 39.32 13.66 -25.50
C ASN A 995 40.06 12.31 -25.38
N THR A 996 39.74 11.48 -24.39
CA THR A 996 39.89 10.02 -24.52
C THR A 996 38.55 9.45 -24.94
N GLU A 997 38.54 8.67 -26.02
CA GLU A 997 37.45 7.72 -26.25
C GLU A 997 37.39 6.76 -25.05
N PRO A 998 36.21 6.26 -24.65
CA PRO A 998 36.11 5.31 -23.54
C PRO A 998 37.05 4.13 -23.81
N GLU A 999 37.84 3.75 -22.80
CA GLU A 999 38.65 2.53 -22.88
C GLU A 999 37.67 1.35 -23.00
N PRO A 1000 37.67 0.60 -24.12
CA PRO A 1000 36.58 -0.31 -24.44
C PRO A 1000 36.51 -1.46 -23.44
N ILE A 1001 35.31 -1.80 -22.99
CA ILE A 1001 35.11 -2.86 -22.00
C ILE A 1001 35.60 -4.18 -22.61
N LEU A 1002 36.62 -4.77 -21.98
CA LEU A 1002 37.31 -5.97 -22.45
C LEU A 1002 36.61 -7.22 -21.92
N GLY A 1003 36.19 -8.10 -22.83
CA GLY A 1003 35.59 -9.38 -22.49
C GLY A 1003 35.16 -10.19 -23.71
N CYS A 1004 34.59 -11.37 -23.50
CA CYS A 1004 34.16 -12.19 -24.64
C CYS A 1004 32.85 -11.68 -25.26
N THR A 1005 32.93 -11.16 -26.49
CA THR A 1005 31.78 -10.67 -27.26
C THR A 1005 31.05 -11.74 -28.09
N ASP A 1006 31.31 -13.03 -27.86
CA ASP A 1006 30.70 -14.14 -28.60
C ASP A 1006 29.64 -14.82 -27.72
N SER A 1007 28.36 -14.64 -28.07
CA SER A 1007 27.22 -15.17 -27.33
C SER A 1007 27.05 -16.70 -27.38
N SER A 1008 28.02 -17.42 -27.95
CA SER A 1008 28.15 -18.88 -27.83
C SER A 1008 29.27 -19.35 -26.89
N ALA A 1009 29.97 -18.42 -26.23
CA ALA A 1009 30.98 -18.69 -25.21
C ALA A 1009 30.38 -18.82 -23.80
N LEU A 1010 31.03 -19.60 -22.94
CA LEU A 1010 30.62 -19.84 -21.54
C LEU A 1010 30.86 -18.63 -20.62
N ASN A 1011 31.71 -17.69 -21.04
CA ASN A 1011 32.01 -16.44 -20.36
C ASN A 1011 31.71 -15.23 -21.27
N TYR A 1012 30.64 -15.32 -22.07
CA TYR A 1012 30.12 -14.18 -22.80
C TYR A 1012 29.83 -13.01 -21.84
N ASN A 1013 30.31 -11.82 -22.21
CA ASN A 1013 30.02 -10.57 -21.50
C ASN A 1013 29.21 -9.68 -22.43
N SER A 1014 27.94 -9.43 -22.07
CA SER A 1014 27.03 -8.54 -22.81
C SER A 1014 27.50 -7.11 -22.87
N ASN A 1015 28.32 -6.69 -21.91
CA ASN A 1015 28.75 -5.32 -21.70
C ASN A 1015 30.14 -5.07 -22.33
N ALA A 1016 30.72 -6.05 -23.04
CA ALA A 1016 32.05 -5.92 -23.64
C ALA A 1016 32.01 -5.29 -25.05
N ASP A 1017 32.57 -4.09 -25.19
CA ASP A 1017 32.75 -3.41 -26.49
C ASP A 1017 33.75 -4.14 -27.40
N LEU A 1018 34.77 -4.79 -26.81
CA LEU A 1018 35.90 -5.33 -27.56
C LEU A 1018 36.32 -6.72 -27.07
N ASN A 1019 36.41 -7.66 -28.02
CA ASN A 1019 36.84 -9.02 -27.75
C ASN A 1019 38.32 -9.09 -27.37
N ASP A 1020 38.58 -9.38 -26.10
CA ASP A 1020 39.92 -9.48 -25.51
C ASP A 1020 40.60 -10.84 -25.80
N GLY A 1021 39.85 -11.81 -26.31
CA GLY A 1021 40.29 -13.18 -26.54
C GLY A 1021 40.06 -14.14 -25.36
N SER A 1022 39.35 -13.74 -24.32
CA SER A 1022 39.00 -14.57 -23.16
C SER A 1022 37.96 -15.67 -23.45
N CYS A 1023 37.33 -15.68 -24.63
CA CYS A 1023 36.23 -16.57 -24.97
C CYS A 1023 36.56 -18.06 -24.76
N THR A 1024 35.88 -18.67 -23.80
CA THR A 1024 35.90 -20.10 -23.51
C THR A 1024 34.65 -20.78 -24.07
N TYR A 1025 34.81 -22.00 -24.57
CA TYR A 1025 33.73 -22.79 -25.18
C TYR A 1025 33.81 -24.22 -24.65
N GLU A 1026 32.70 -24.96 -24.64
CA GLU A 1026 32.71 -26.36 -24.19
C GLU A 1026 33.70 -27.21 -25.01
N VAL A 1027 34.75 -27.70 -24.33
CA VAL A 1027 35.76 -28.57 -24.93
C VAL A 1027 35.19 -29.98 -25.11
N ASN A 1028 34.40 -30.14 -26.17
CA ASN A 1028 33.85 -31.40 -26.62
C ASN A 1028 34.98 -32.39 -26.94
N ASN A 1029 35.25 -33.29 -25.99
CA ASN A 1029 36.36 -34.26 -26.02
C ASN A 1029 36.10 -35.45 -26.98
N GLY A 1030 35.79 -35.13 -28.24
CA GLY A 1030 35.60 -36.08 -29.33
C GLY A 1030 36.92 -36.72 -29.78
N SER A 1031 36.99 -38.05 -29.71
CA SER A 1031 38.24 -38.79 -29.96
C SER A 1031 38.60 -38.95 -31.44
N GLY A 1032 39.84 -38.56 -31.80
CA GLY A 1032 40.56 -38.98 -33.02
C GLY A 1032 40.35 -38.09 -34.26
N ASP A 1033 41.33 -37.92 -35.16
CA ASP A 1033 42.53 -38.74 -35.40
C ASP A 1033 43.72 -37.90 -35.96
N ASN A 1034 44.89 -38.53 -36.13
CA ASN A 1034 46.22 -37.92 -36.32
C ASN A 1034 46.53 -37.47 -37.77
N ASN A 1035 47.30 -36.37 -37.96
CA ASN A 1035 48.62 -36.42 -38.65
C ASN A 1035 49.46 -35.13 -38.71
N GLY A 1036 50.79 -35.28 -38.58
CA GLY A 1036 51.87 -34.51 -39.26
C GLY A 1036 52.11 -33.04 -38.85
N ASN A 1037 53.20 -32.59 -38.21
CA ASN A 1037 54.67 -32.82 -38.32
C ASN A 1037 55.44 -31.84 -39.25
N ASP A 1038 56.09 -30.84 -38.64
CA ASP A 1038 57.50 -30.38 -38.81
C ASP A 1038 57.63 -28.94 -38.22
N ASN A 1039 58.64 -28.41 -37.52
CA ASN A 1039 59.99 -28.78 -37.02
C ASN A 1039 60.99 -27.63 -37.37
N SER A 1040 62.01 -27.38 -36.52
CA SER A 1040 63.00 -26.26 -36.46
C SER A 1040 62.60 -25.07 -35.55
N GLY A 1041 63.46 -24.48 -34.70
CA GLY A 1041 64.81 -24.88 -34.24
C GLY A 1041 65.75 -23.69 -33.88
N ASP A 1042 66.42 -23.74 -32.70
CA ASP A 1042 67.47 -22.84 -32.14
C ASP A 1042 67.06 -21.34 -31.95
N ASP A 1043 67.66 -20.45 -31.12
CA ASP A 1043 68.79 -20.39 -30.16
C ASP A 1043 68.59 -19.09 -29.28
N ASN A 1044 69.03 -18.83 -28.03
CA ASN A 1044 69.67 -19.61 -26.93
C ASN A 1044 69.71 -18.78 -25.59
N ASN A 1045 69.28 -19.33 -24.44
CA ASN A 1045 69.50 -18.90 -23.02
C ASN A 1045 68.98 -17.52 -22.48
N GLY A 1046 68.54 -17.41 -21.21
CA GLY A 1046 68.25 -18.45 -20.18
C GLY A 1046 68.50 -18.04 -18.70
N LEU A 1047 68.06 -18.91 -17.76
CA LEU A 1047 68.33 -18.98 -16.30
C LEU A 1047 67.62 -17.92 -15.40
N ASP A 1048 67.09 -18.20 -14.21
CA ASP A 1048 66.85 -19.44 -13.40
C ASP A 1048 65.48 -19.27 -12.70
N GLU A 1049 64.60 -20.28 -12.55
CA GLU A 1049 64.54 -21.32 -11.48
C GLU A 1049 64.40 -20.74 -10.04
N THR A 1050 63.61 -21.28 -9.09
CA THR A 1050 63.20 -22.68 -8.82
C THR A 1050 61.82 -22.82 -8.11
N ASP A 1051 61.08 -23.91 -8.42
CA ASP A 1051 60.45 -24.89 -7.48
C ASP A 1051 59.27 -24.51 -6.53
N ASP A 1052 58.26 -25.37 -6.27
CA ASP A 1052 57.90 -26.71 -6.84
C ASP A 1052 56.41 -27.09 -6.67
N ASP A 1053 56.02 -28.18 -7.34
CA ASP A 1053 54.78 -29.00 -7.33
C ASP A 1053 54.11 -29.29 -5.96
N THR A 1054 52.90 -29.89 -5.83
CA THR A 1054 51.55 -29.88 -6.46
C THR A 1054 50.75 -31.07 -5.85
N CYS A 1055 49.41 -31.05 -6.01
CA CYS A 1055 48.52 -32.21 -6.21
C CYS A 1055 48.33 -33.35 -5.16
N THR A 1056 47.09 -33.37 -4.62
CA THR A 1056 46.15 -34.53 -4.54
C THR A 1056 46.36 -35.71 -3.56
N GLY A 1057 45.24 -36.25 -3.04
CA GLY A 1057 45.14 -37.66 -2.62
C GLY A 1057 44.19 -37.97 -1.44
N ILE A 1058 42.93 -38.28 -1.71
CA ILE A 1058 41.98 -38.82 -0.71
C ILE A 1058 42.22 -40.32 -0.48
N CYS A 1059 42.24 -40.77 0.78
CA CYS A 1059 41.94 -42.14 1.21
C CYS A 1059 41.44 -42.16 2.67
N ASP A 1060 40.50 -43.07 2.96
CA ASP A 1060 39.79 -43.23 4.23
C ASP A 1060 40.46 -44.21 5.23
N ASP A 1061 39.75 -44.39 6.36
CA ASP A 1061 39.74 -45.50 7.33
C ASP A 1061 40.76 -45.54 8.50
N ASP A 1062 40.16 -45.39 9.70
CA ASP A 1062 40.39 -46.12 10.96
C ASP A 1062 41.76 -46.20 11.66
N TYR A 1063 41.77 -45.85 12.96
CA TYR A 1063 41.99 -46.85 14.04
C TYR A 1063 41.54 -46.38 15.44
N GLU A 1064 41.13 -47.35 16.28
CA GLU A 1064 40.45 -47.17 17.58
C GLU A 1064 41.32 -47.01 18.86
N GLU A 1065 40.62 -46.60 19.94
CA GLU A 1065 40.80 -46.93 21.37
C GLU A 1065 42.00 -46.40 22.22
N SER A 1066 41.69 -45.32 22.96
CA SER A 1066 41.49 -45.30 24.43
C SER A 1066 42.64 -45.46 25.46
N SER A 1067 42.48 -44.72 26.58
CA SER A 1067 42.75 -45.25 27.94
C SER A 1067 41.92 -44.48 28.99
N LYS A 1068 41.55 -45.11 30.12
CA LYS A 1068 40.59 -44.61 31.14
C LYS A 1068 41.17 -44.52 32.55
N SER A 1069 40.57 -43.62 33.36
CA SER A 1069 40.27 -43.78 34.81
C SER A 1069 39.27 -42.68 35.22
N ASP A 1070 38.05 -42.92 35.71
CA ASP A 1070 37.65 -43.51 37.02
C ASP A 1070 38.15 -42.67 38.21
N GLU A 1071 37.41 -42.24 39.25
CA GLU A 1071 36.02 -42.41 39.78
C GLU A 1071 35.60 -41.07 40.47
N SER A 1072 34.35 -40.71 40.83
CA SER A 1072 32.96 -41.16 40.51
C SER A 1072 31.93 -40.06 40.92
N ASN A 1073 30.70 -40.37 41.37
CA ASN A 1073 29.51 -39.48 41.28
C ASN A 1073 28.60 -39.44 42.55
N PRO A 1074 28.08 -38.26 42.99
CA PRO A 1074 27.04 -38.14 44.03
C PRO A 1074 25.68 -37.50 43.60
N ILE A 1075 25.33 -37.41 42.31
CA ILE A 1075 24.07 -36.79 41.82
C ILE A 1075 23.03 -37.84 41.39
N VAL A 1076 22.44 -38.52 42.38
CA VAL A 1076 21.22 -39.36 42.21
C VAL A 1076 20.11 -38.96 43.18
N LEU A 1077 20.42 -38.20 44.24
CA LEU A 1077 19.42 -37.74 45.21
C LEU A 1077 18.67 -36.49 44.75
N LEU A 1078 19.31 -35.60 43.98
CA LEU A 1078 18.71 -34.33 43.54
C LEU A 1078 17.61 -34.57 42.49
N SER A 1079 17.87 -35.42 41.50
CA SER A 1079 16.93 -35.77 40.43
C SER A 1079 15.70 -36.54 40.92
N ILE A 1080 15.84 -37.37 41.98
CA ILE A 1080 14.69 -38.02 42.61
C ILE A 1080 13.84 -37.01 43.42
N VAL A 1081 14.47 -36.06 44.12
CA VAL A 1081 13.73 -35.01 44.84
C VAL A 1081 13.04 -34.04 43.88
N MET A 1082 13.73 -33.59 42.83
CA MET A 1082 13.11 -32.77 41.78
C MET A 1082 11.99 -33.52 41.06
N GLY A 1083 12.19 -34.79 40.68
CA GLY A 1083 11.13 -35.60 40.06
C GLY A 1083 9.89 -35.77 40.94
N VAL A 1084 10.06 -35.96 42.26
CA VAL A 1084 8.93 -36.04 43.20
C VAL A 1084 8.26 -34.67 43.40
N ILE A 1085 9.01 -33.56 43.39
CA ILE A 1085 8.43 -32.20 43.44
C ILE A 1085 7.66 -31.89 42.15
N PHE A 1086 8.20 -32.24 40.99
CA PHE A 1086 7.58 -32.01 39.69
C PHE A 1086 6.30 -32.84 39.52
N ILE A 1087 6.33 -34.14 39.87
CA ILE A 1087 5.14 -35.00 39.89
C ILE A 1087 4.11 -34.50 40.93
N ALA A 1088 4.54 -34.01 42.09
CA ALA A 1088 3.63 -33.43 43.08
C ALA A 1088 2.98 -32.12 42.60
N ALA A 1089 3.73 -31.25 41.91
CA ALA A 1089 3.19 -30.03 41.30
C ALA A 1089 2.16 -30.35 40.21
N ILE A 1090 2.49 -31.26 39.29
CA ILE A 1090 1.57 -31.76 38.26
C ILE A 1090 0.32 -32.37 38.91
N THR A 1091 0.48 -33.19 39.95
CA THR A 1091 -0.68 -33.81 40.66
C THR A 1091 -1.56 -32.78 41.36
N VAL A 1092 -1.03 -31.64 41.80
CA VAL A 1092 -1.84 -30.54 42.37
C VAL A 1092 -2.57 -29.76 41.27
N ILE A 1093 -1.90 -29.49 40.14
CA ILE A 1093 -2.51 -28.79 38.99
C ILE A 1093 -3.65 -29.63 38.39
N VAL A 1094 -3.40 -30.92 38.12
CA VAL A 1094 -4.37 -31.88 37.55
C VAL A 1094 -5.55 -32.20 38.50
N VAL A 1095 -5.45 -31.88 39.79
CA VAL A 1095 -6.58 -31.99 40.75
C VAL A 1095 -7.30 -30.65 40.95
N SER A 1096 -6.84 -29.57 40.30
CA SER A 1096 -7.46 -28.22 40.34
C SER A 1096 -8.08 -27.76 39.01
N ARG A 1097 -7.90 -28.51 37.92
CA ARG A 1097 -8.61 -28.36 36.64
C ARG A 1097 -9.25 -29.69 36.26
N GLY A 1098 -10.59 -29.71 36.16
CA GLY A 1098 -11.34 -30.85 35.67
C GLY A 1098 -11.86 -30.57 34.27
N GLU A 1099 -11.44 -31.41 33.33
CA GLU A 1099 -12.19 -31.81 32.12
C GLU A 1099 -12.61 -30.71 31.12
N GLU A 1100 -11.64 -30.15 30.40
CA GLU A 1100 -11.80 -29.62 29.02
C GLU A 1100 -10.55 -30.01 28.18
N PRO A 1101 -10.71 -30.65 27.00
CA PRO A 1101 -9.67 -30.75 25.96
C PRO A 1101 -9.90 -29.69 24.87
N MET A 1102 -9.02 -28.71 24.71
CA MET A 1102 -7.96 -28.72 23.69
C MET A 1102 -8.48 -28.79 22.24
N MET A 1103 -8.90 -27.63 21.72
CA MET A 1103 -8.77 -27.27 20.30
C MET A 1103 -7.38 -26.67 20.04
N ASP A 1104 -6.99 -26.58 18.76
CA ASP A 1104 -5.71 -26.09 18.25
C ASP A 1104 -6.00 -24.99 17.20
N ASP A 1105 -5.21 -23.91 17.21
CA ASP A 1105 -5.19 -22.72 16.33
C ASP A 1105 -6.48 -22.22 15.63
N GLY A 1106 -7.11 -21.23 16.28
CA GLY A 1106 -7.70 -20.04 15.66
C GLY A 1106 -7.19 -18.81 16.44
N ASP A 1107 -7.07 -17.60 15.88
CA ASP A 1107 -7.84 -17.00 14.78
C ASP A 1107 -7.03 -15.92 14.02
N LYS A 1108 -7.53 -15.43 12.88
CA LYS A 1108 -6.94 -14.31 12.13
C LYS A 1108 -7.40 -12.95 12.67
N HIS A 1109 -6.54 -12.25 13.39
CA HIS A 1109 -6.61 -10.80 13.56
C HIS A 1109 -5.29 -10.17 13.11
N ASN A 1110 -5.31 -9.50 11.95
CA ASN A 1110 -4.17 -8.71 11.47
C ASN A 1110 -4.40 -7.24 11.81
N ASP A 1111 -4.20 -6.91 13.09
CA ASP A 1111 -4.37 -5.55 13.60
C ASP A 1111 -3.35 -4.58 12.98
N GLY A 1112 -3.74 -3.30 12.82
CA GLY A 1112 -2.94 -2.29 12.13
C GLY A 1112 -1.58 -2.03 12.79
N PHE A 1113 -0.54 -1.85 11.96
CA PHE A 1113 0.87 -1.74 12.34
C PHE A 1113 1.15 -0.73 13.48
N VAL A 1114 1.27 -1.26 14.70
CA VAL A 1114 1.84 -0.62 15.89
C VAL A 1114 2.50 -1.71 16.76
N PRO A 1115 3.74 -1.55 17.24
CA PRO A 1115 4.37 -2.51 18.14
C PRO A 1115 3.90 -2.32 19.60
N GLU A 1116 3.17 -3.29 20.17
CA GLU A 1116 3.08 -3.49 21.62
C GLU A 1116 4.13 -4.51 22.09
N LEU A 1117 4.97 -4.13 23.07
CA LEU A 1117 5.91 -5.05 23.72
C LEU A 1117 5.27 -5.72 24.95
N PRO A 1118 5.51 -7.03 25.18
CA PRO A 1118 5.00 -7.71 26.37
C PRO A 1118 5.61 -7.14 27.66
N PRO A 1119 4.81 -6.99 28.75
CA PRO A 1119 5.21 -6.22 29.92
C PRO A 1119 6.35 -6.88 30.72
N LEU A 1120 7.54 -6.29 30.66
CA LEU A 1120 8.69 -6.68 31.47
C LEU A 1120 8.47 -6.33 32.96
N GLU A 1121 8.49 -7.34 33.84
CA GLU A 1121 8.49 -7.09 35.29
C GLU A 1121 9.77 -6.33 35.72
N PRO A 1122 9.68 -5.26 36.52
CA PRO A 1122 10.85 -4.55 37.02
C PRO A 1122 11.71 -5.42 37.95
N PRO A 1123 13.05 -5.25 37.95
CA PRO A 1123 13.97 -6.10 38.73
C PRO A 1123 13.65 -6.16 40.23
N LYS A 1124 13.58 -7.38 40.79
CA LYS A 1124 13.19 -7.63 42.18
C LYS A 1124 14.38 -7.53 43.17
N ASN A 1125 14.87 -6.29 43.32
CA ASN A 1125 15.96 -5.79 44.20
C ASN A 1125 17.39 -6.06 43.72
#